data_AF-A0A118JUF8-F1
#
_entry.id   AF-A0A118JUF8-F1
#
_cell.length_a   1.000
_cell.length_b   1.000
_cell.length_c   1.000
_cell.angle_alpha   90.00
_cell.angle_beta   90.00
_cell.angle_gamma   90.00
#
_symmetry.space_group_name_H-M   'P 1'
#
loop_
_entity.id
_entity.type
_entity.pdbx_description
1 polymer ?
#
loop_
_entity_poly.entity_id
_entity_poly.type
_entity_poly.pdbx_seq_one_letter_code
_entity_poly.pdbx_strand_id
1 'polypeptide(L)'
;MSSEEFHHLKVHLKDIASATDNFDRQKLIGHGGFRSVYKGELSLPKGKCMIAFKRLDPKYGQGNDEFWKEVIMLSKYRHENLVSLLCFCDEGHERILGYEFASRGSLDHYLSDVSLTWTQLMCGRLCYKYRDGRINEILVGVWKNHYDENRLDDIVSSDLKKQTDSNSLMTFSAIASRCLNRNRKERPTMLEIVKELEVALAKQKLSQTSRSLVELGRLAKPPLVYESREELLSLLSNGFRHNDTTWLSINKDKRVYETISIIKCITDDEIEDLEVIEDGNSRFDYVIEDAPDFKLKISTQFLIPSVTYNINLVYKFEQSDHGTCVPYKYKLDEEADYSGPFIAQVRKDGWLVTQLYQFTCTQREHHFTIECLTLASVECQILEGIEFCHVEYETEEKKKVNIQSMSNVSNTDWEQKFPIDYIDLIKLSKTTIQWTTKEELYSVLRQGFLIDNGEKKRLMISPRAVLDVDEWILKSSLFLESRSRFDVVAESRGRKSFTVKCKIRSRVLSPQTTYSCHLIYKLPENYSLLQCVVEVNRWNLRDLLRSPWYIYLAPPHTPIIGSNVDGIPSCTRKIEGHPKMRKDGWMECRIWKVSPSIMGTIRMNLLFSKAEEENENETIVDLIVQGIEFRPM
;
A
#
# COMPACT_ATOMS: atom_id res chain seq x y z
N MET A 1 -12.59 33.09 -21.23
CA MET A 1 -14.04 32.93 -20.98
C MET A 1 -14.64 34.33 -20.91
N SER A 2 -15.65 34.65 -21.72
CA SER A 2 -16.18 36.01 -21.83
C SER A 2 -17.07 36.38 -20.64
N SER A 3 -17.10 37.67 -20.29
CA SER A 3 -17.93 38.30 -19.25
C SER A 3 -19.45 38.06 -19.41
N GLU A 4 -19.90 37.44 -20.50
CA GLU A 4 -21.30 37.41 -20.91
C GLU A 4 -22.13 36.41 -20.09
N GLU A 5 -21.52 35.34 -19.58
CA GLU A 5 -22.19 34.25 -18.83
C GLU A 5 -22.87 34.73 -17.53
N PHE A 6 -22.42 35.85 -16.95
CA PHE A 6 -22.87 36.33 -15.64
C PHE A 6 -23.57 37.70 -15.68
N HIS A 7 -24.05 38.16 -16.85
CA HIS A 7 -24.71 39.47 -16.99
C HIS A 7 -25.89 39.68 -16.03
N HIS A 8 -26.60 38.61 -15.68
CA HIS A 8 -27.72 38.65 -14.74
C HIS A 8 -27.33 39.02 -13.30
N LEU A 9 -26.04 38.98 -12.94
CA LEU A 9 -25.50 39.40 -11.64
C LEU A 9 -24.83 40.78 -11.70
N LYS A 10 -24.73 41.39 -12.89
CA LYS A 10 -24.08 42.70 -13.05
C LYS A 10 -25.01 43.82 -12.58
N VAL A 11 -24.48 44.72 -11.75
CA VAL A 11 -25.19 45.90 -11.24
C VAL A 11 -24.40 47.17 -11.53
N HIS A 12 -25.08 48.30 -11.66
CA HIS A 12 -24.43 49.58 -11.95
C HIS A 12 -23.79 50.19 -10.70
N LEU A 13 -22.66 50.89 -10.88
CA LEU A 13 -21.94 51.55 -9.80
C LEU A 13 -22.83 52.59 -9.10
N LYS A 14 -23.70 53.27 -9.85
CA LYS A 14 -24.65 54.26 -9.31
C LYS A 14 -25.59 53.64 -8.26
N ASP A 15 -26.02 52.40 -8.47
CA ASP A 15 -26.95 51.73 -7.56
C ASP A 15 -26.22 51.29 -6.28
N ILE A 16 -24.97 50.79 -6.41
CA ILE A 16 -24.11 50.49 -5.26
C ILE A 16 -23.78 51.77 -4.48
N ALA A 17 -23.43 52.86 -5.16
CA ALA A 17 -23.15 54.15 -4.54
C ALA A 17 -24.37 54.67 -3.77
N SER A 18 -25.57 54.56 -4.33
CA SER A 18 -26.82 54.92 -3.64
C SER A 18 -27.06 54.02 -2.41
N ALA A 19 -26.89 52.70 -2.54
CA ALA A 19 -27.07 51.74 -1.45
C ALA A 19 -26.09 51.96 -0.29
N THR A 20 -24.86 52.37 -0.60
CA THR A 20 -23.75 52.59 0.35
C THR A 20 -23.59 54.05 0.77
N ASP A 21 -24.52 54.94 0.39
CA ASP A 21 -24.43 56.39 0.64
C ASP A 21 -23.08 56.97 0.22
N ASN A 22 -22.71 56.74 -1.04
CA ASN A 22 -21.41 57.07 -1.63
C ASN A 22 -20.21 56.49 -0.85
N PHE A 23 -20.32 55.24 -0.43
CA PHE A 23 -19.29 54.54 0.36
C PHE A 23 -18.95 55.27 1.67
N ASP A 24 -19.99 55.75 2.37
CA ASP A 24 -19.84 56.44 3.65
C ASP A 24 -19.10 55.56 4.68
N ARG A 25 -18.24 56.19 5.49
CA ARG A 25 -17.45 55.50 6.53
C ARG A 25 -18.31 54.82 7.58
N GLN A 26 -19.51 55.34 7.87
CA GLN A 26 -20.47 54.73 8.81
C GLN A 26 -21.03 53.39 8.30
N LYS A 27 -20.95 53.15 6.98
CA LYS A 27 -21.34 51.88 6.36
C LYS A 27 -20.17 50.92 6.15
N LEU A 28 -18.96 51.29 6.54
CA LEU A 28 -17.79 50.41 6.49
C LEU A 28 -17.91 49.31 7.56
N ILE A 29 -17.87 48.05 7.14
CA ILE A 29 -17.99 46.87 8.02
C ILE A 29 -16.70 46.04 8.09
N GLY A 30 -15.74 46.30 7.19
CA GLY A 30 -14.45 45.62 7.21
C GLY A 30 -13.42 46.35 6.37
N HIS A 31 -12.18 46.36 6.82
CA HIS A 31 -11.06 46.98 6.12
C HIS A 31 -9.83 46.06 6.21
N GLY A 32 -9.33 45.63 5.05
CA GLY A 32 -8.10 44.85 4.92
C GLY A 32 -7.05 45.63 4.13
N GLY A 33 -5.84 45.08 3.99
CA GLY A 33 -4.70 45.76 3.35
C GLY A 33 -4.92 46.18 1.88
N PHE A 34 -5.90 45.60 1.18
CA PHE A 34 -6.14 45.82 -0.25
C PHE A 34 -7.61 46.05 -0.62
N ARG A 35 -8.55 46.00 0.35
CA ARG A 35 -10.00 45.96 0.09
C ARG A 35 -10.80 46.58 1.23
N SER A 36 -11.88 47.29 0.90
CA SER A 36 -12.84 47.82 1.86
C SER A 36 -14.22 47.20 1.64
N VAL A 37 -14.91 46.86 2.73
CA VAL A 37 -16.23 46.21 2.69
C VAL A 37 -17.27 47.13 3.31
N TYR A 38 -18.32 47.44 2.56
CA TYR A 38 -19.42 48.32 2.97
C TYR A 38 -20.73 47.54 3.04
N LYS A 39 -21.57 47.83 4.02
CA LYS A 39 -22.96 47.35 4.02
C LYS A 39 -23.84 48.31 3.22
N GLY A 40 -24.76 47.77 2.43
CA GLY A 40 -25.76 48.57 1.71
C GLY A 40 -26.97 47.73 1.37
N GLU A 41 -28.13 48.37 1.32
CA GLU A 41 -29.37 47.71 0.96
C GLU A 41 -29.66 47.94 -0.52
N LEU A 42 -29.82 46.86 -1.30
CA LEU A 42 -30.03 46.93 -2.74
C LEU A 42 -31.25 46.10 -3.13
N SER A 43 -32.02 46.62 -4.08
CA SER A 43 -33.15 45.88 -4.66
C SER A 43 -32.63 45.03 -5.82
N LEU A 44 -32.55 43.72 -5.60
CA LEU A 44 -32.23 42.73 -6.63
C LEU A 44 -33.53 42.09 -7.18
N PRO A 45 -33.49 41.36 -8.30
CA PRO A 45 -34.68 40.68 -8.84
C PRO A 45 -35.39 39.74 -7.86
N LYS A 46 -34.67 39.27 -6.82
CA LYS A 46 -35.20 38.40 -5.75
C LYS A 46 -35.77 39.16 -4.55
N GLY A 47 -35.81 40.49 -4.60
CA GLY A 47 -36.25 41.36 -3.51
C GLY A 47 -35.15 42.27 -2.95
N LYS A 48 -35.54 43.08 -1.96
CA LYS A 48 -34.63 44.00 -1.28
C LYS A 48 -33.84 43.24 -0.21
N CYS A 49 -32.51 43.28 -0.30
CA CYS A 49 -31.64 42.57 0.62
C CYS A 49 -30.47 43.43 1.10
N MET A 50 -29.97 43.13 2.30
CA MET A 50 -28.73 43.71 2.81
C MET A 50 -27.54 42.99 2.18
N ILE A 51 -26.60 43.74 1.61
CA ILE A 51 -25.46 43.24 0.85
C ILE A 51 -24.16 43.77 1.46
N ALA A 52 -23.15 42.91 1.50
CA ALA A 52 -21.76 43.29 1.79
C ALA A 52 -21.01 43.57 0.48
N PHE A 53 -20.73 44.84 0.19
CA PHE A 53 -20.01 45.31 -0.99
C PHE A 53 -18.50 45.39 -0.71
N LYS A 54 -17.76 44.42 -1.23
CA LYS A 54 -16.30 44.34 -1.20
C LYS A 54 -15.72 45.10 -2.40
N ARG A 55 -15.26 46.33 -2.16
CA ARG A 55 -14.64 47.23 -3.14
C ARG A 55 -13.12 47.00 -3.18
N LEU A 56 -12.60 46.74 -4.38
CA LEU A 56 -11.17 46.60 -4.65
C LEU A 56 -10.50 47.98 -4.73
N ASP A 57 -9.30 48.12 -4.15
CA ASP A 57 -8.51 49.35 -4.31
C ASP A 57 -7.79 49.35 -5.69
N PRO A 58 -8.05 50.34 -6.57
CA PRO A 58 -7.42 50.40 -7.89
C PRO A 58 -5.90 50.60 -7.86
N LYS A 59 -5.32 51.08 -6.74
CA LYS A 59 -3.90 51.49 -6.67
C LYS A 59 -2.88 50.36 -6.80
N TYR A 60 -3.29 49.09 -6.66
CA TYR A 60 -2.34 47.97 -6.49
C TYR A 60 -2.26 47.00 -7.67
N GLY A 61 -2.98 47.21 -8.78
CA GLY A 61 -2.76 46.54 -10.08
C GLY A 61 -2.89 45.00 -10.17
N GLN A 62 -2.92 44.27 -9.05
CA GLN A 62 -2.94 42.80 -8.98
C GLN A 62 -4.34 42.18 -8.83
N GLY A 63 -5.38 42.99 -8.61
CA GLY A 63 -6.72 42.50 -8.21
C GLY A 63 -7.63 42.00 -9.34
N ASN A 64 -7.29 42.20 -10.61
CA ASN A 64 -8.20 41.90 -11.73
C ASN A 64 -8.40 40.39 -11.95
N ASP A 65 -7.33 39.60 -11.87
CA ASP A 65 -7.43 38.14 -12.04
C ASP A 65 -8.15 37.49 -10.84
N GLU A 66 -7.90 38.00 -9.63
CA GLU A 66 -8.61 37.56 -8.42
C GLU A 66 -10.10 37.88 -8.48
N PHE A 67 -10.46 39.08 -8.97
CA PHE A 67 -11.84 39.49 -9.16
C PHE A 67 -12.59 38.51 -10.06
N TRP A 68 -12.07 38.22 -11.26
CA TRP A 68 -12.72 37.32 -12.20
C TRP A 68 -12.73 35.86 -11.71
N LYS A 69 -11.68 35.41 -11.00
CA LYS A 69 -11.68 34.09 -10.35
C LYS A 69 -12.79 33.98 -9.31
N GLU A 70 -12.96 34.99 -8.44
CA GLU A 70 -14.03 35.02 -7.44
C GLU A 70 -15.42 35.02 -8.11
N VAL A 71 -15.63 35.82 -9.16
CA VAL A 71 -16.90 35.85 -9.91
C VAL A 71 -17.22 34.50 -10.52
N ILE A 72 -16.28 33.88 -11.24
CA ILE A 72 -16.50 32.60 -11.93
C ILE A 72 -16.79 31.48 -10.92
N MET A 73 -16.01 31.41 -9.83
CA MET A 73 -16.15 30.36 -8.84
C MET A 73 -17.48 30.50 -8.07
N LEU A 74 -17.74 31.67 -7.49
CA LEU A 74 -18.89 31.84 -6.60
C LEU A 74 -20.23 32.01 -7.33
N SER A 75 -20.21 32.28 -8.63
CA SER A 75 -21.43 32.21 -9.46
C SER A 75 -21.87 30.76 -9.71
N LYS A 76 -20.95 29.79 -9.68
CA LYS A 76 -21.21 28.37 -10.01
C LYS A 76 -21.54 27.51 -8.79
N TYR A 77 -20.99 27.82 -7.61
CA TYR A 77 -21.18 27.03 -6.41
C TYR A 77 -22.12 27.74 -5.42
N ARG A 78 -23.22 27.06 -5.05
CA ARG A 78 -24.12 27.48 -3.96
C ARG A 78 -24.16 26.37 -2.90
N HIS A 79 -23.91 26.73 -1.65
CA HIS A 79 -23.91 25.80 -0.53
C HIS A 79 -24.29 26.56 0.75
N GLU A 80 -24.94 25.90 1.71
CA GLU A 80 -25.39 26.50 2.97
C GLU A 80 -24.25 27.11 3.79
N ASN A 81 -23.03 26.56 3.67
CA ASN A 81 -21.84 27.04 4.40
C ASN A 81 -20.88 27.91 3.56
N LEU A 82 -21.30 28.36 2.38
CA LEU A 82 -20.52 29.27 1.53
C LEU A 82 -21.28 30.58 1.33
N VAL A 83 -20.61 31.70 1.59
CA VAL A 83 -21.22 33.03 1.41
C VAL A 83 -21.53 33.25 -0.07
N SER A 84 -22.81 33.43 -0.38
CA SER A 84 -23.29 33.53 -1.76
C SER A 84 -22.92 34.89 -2.38
N LEU A 85 -22.36 34.85 -3.60
CA LEU A 85 -22.23 36.03 -4.44
C LEU A 85 -23.61 36.41 -4.99
N LEU A 86 -24.05 37.64 -4.72
CA LEU A 86 -25.35 38.16 -5.14
C LEU A 86 -25.25 39.05 -6.38
N CYS A 87 -24.18 39.85 -6.49
CA CYS A 87 -23.95 40.72 -7.63
C CYS A 87 -22.48 41.12 -7.76
N PHE A 88 -22.10 41.70 -8.90
CA PHE A 88 -20.81 42.35 -9.08
C PHE A 88 -20.94 43.62 -9.94
N CYS A 89 -19.98 44.53 -9.79
CA CYS A 89 -19.82 45.72 -10.62
C CYS A 89 -18.44 45.71 -11.27
N ASP A 90 -18.45 45.90 -12.59
CA ASP A 90 -17.28 46.15 -13.42
C ASP A 90 -17.62 47.36 -14.31
N GLU A 91 -17.27 48.55 -13.81
CA GLU A 91 -17.49 49.84 -14.48
C GLU A 91 -16.26 50.74 -14.27
N GLY A 92 -15.62 51.15 -15.37
CA GLY A 92 -14.41 51.98 -15.32
C GLY A 92 -13.27 51.29 -14.54
N HIS A 93 -12.74 51.99 -13.53
CA HIS A 93 -11.72 51.47 -12.61
C HIS A 93 -12.30 50.80 -11.36
N GLU A 94 -13.62 50.77 -11.22
CA GLU A 94 -14.28 50.17 -10.06
C GLU A 94 -14.52 48.68 -10.31
N ARG A 95 -14.11 47.87 -9.33
CA ARG A 95 -14.39 46.43 -9.27
C ARG A 95 -14.95 46.13 -7.88
N ILE A 96 -16.20 45.71 -7.83
CA ILE A 96 -16.94 45.52 -6.58
C ILE A 96 -17.67 44.18 -6.61
N LEU A 97 -17.52 43.39 -5.54
CA LEU A 97 -18.24 42.13 -5.33
C LEU A 97 -19.28 42.33 -4.24
N GLY A 98 -20.54 41.95 -4.50
CA GLY A 98 -21.65 42.05 -3.57
C GLY A 98 -22.06 40.68 -3.06
N TYR A 99 -21.91 40.45 -1.76
CA TYR A 99 -22.25 39.19 -1.10
C TYR A 99 -23.48 39.30 -0.22
N GLU A 100 -24.09 38.17 0.09
CA GLU A 100 -25.00 38.07 1.22
C GLU A 100 -24.36 38.66 2.49
N PHE A 101 -25.12 39.49 3.20
CA PHE A 101 -24.65 40.06 4.45
C PHE A 101 -24.80 39.06 5.61
N ALA A 102 -23.67 38.51 6.06
CA ALA A 102 -23.62 37.71 7.28
C ALA A 102 -23.81 38.62 8.51
N SER A 103 -25.03 38.65 9.05
CA SER A 103 -25.41 39.56 10.16
C SER A 103 -24.63 39.36 11.45
N ARG A 104 -24.06 38.17 11.64
CA ARG A 104 -23.20 37.81 12.78
C ARG A 104 -21.72 38.20 12.56
N GLY A 105 -21.36 38.73 11.40
CA GLY A 105 -19.98 39.05 11.08
C GLY A 105 -19.11 37.80 10.92
N SER A 106 -17.80 37.99 10.91
CA SER A 106 -16.82 36.94 10.64
C SER A 106 -16.39 36.21 11.93
N LEU A 107 -16.03 34.94 11.79
CA LEU A 107 -15.62 34.09 12.92
C LEU A 107 -14.42 34.68 13.66
N ASP A 108 -13.50 35.36 12.98
CA ASP A 108 -12.37 36.04 13.62
C ASP A 108 -12.81 37.13 14.61
N HIS A 109 -13.99 37.76 14.46
CA HIS A 109 -14.51 38.68 15.48
C HIS A 109 -14.80 37.94 16.79
N TYR A 110 -15.43 36.76 16.69
CA TYR A 110 -15.71 35.89 17.83
C TYR A 110 -14.45 35.22 18.40
N LEU A 111 -13.44 34.99 17.56
CA LEU A 111 -12.14 34.44 17.98
C LEU A 111 -11.14 35.51 18.44
N SER A 112 -11.38 36.78 18.11
CA SER A 112 -10.56 37.93 18.54
C SER A 112 -10.84 38.35 19.98
N ASP A 113 -11.97 37.88 20.54
CA ASP A 113 -12.12 37.75 21.99
C ASP A 113 -11.26 36.55 22.43
N VAL A 114 -10.16 36.85 23.13
CA VAL A 114 -8.98 35.98 23.34
C VAL A 114 -9.29 34.82 24.30
N SER A 115 -10.20 33.95 23.89
CA SER A 115 -10.76 32.90 24.73
C SER A 115 -10.44 31.48 24.27
N LEU A 116 -9.65 31.29 23.21
CA LEU A 116 -9.03 30.00 22.85
C LEU A 116 -7.62 30.22 22.29
N THR A 117 -6.60 30.25 23.16
CA THR A 117 -5.19 30.19 22.74
C THR A 117 -4.67 28.76 22.88
N TRP A 118 -3.64 28.38 22.11
CA TRP A 118 -2.89 27.12 22.28
C TRP A 118 -2.41 26.91 23.74
N THR A 119 -2.25 28.00 24.48
CA THR A 119 -1.96 28.04 25.90
C THR A 119 -3.08 27.42 26.76
N GLN A 120 -4.35 27.63 26.42
CA GLN A 120 -5.48 27.02 27.14
C GLN A 120 -5.54 25.50 26.93
N LEU A 121 -5.23 25.04 25.71
CA LEU A 121 -5.12 23.61 25.37
C LEU A 121 -4.04 22.90 26.22
N MET A 122 -2.92 23.58 26.50
CA MET A 122 -1.81 23.02 27.30
C MET A 122 -2.08 23.03 28.81
N CYS A 123 -2.83 24.01 29.30
CA CYS A 123 -3.03 24.24 30.72
C CYS A 123 -4.34 23.62 31.26
N GLY A 124 -5.27 23.21 30.37
CA GLY A 124 -6.60 22.75 30.75
C GLY A 124 -7.41 23.81 31.51
N ARG A 125 -7.03 25.09 31.38
CA ARG A 125 -7.57 26.24 32.12
C ARG A 125 -7.79 27.40 31.16
N LEU A 126 -8.83 28.18 31.41
CA LEU A 126 -9.04 29.46 30.73
C LEU A 126 -7.83 30.36 30.97
N CYS A 127 -7.39 31.09 29.94
CA CYS A 127 -6.27 32.04 30.05
C CYS A 127 -6.65 33.33 30.80
N TYR A 128 -7.69 33.29 31.62
CA TYR A 128 -8.17 34.43 32.38
C TYR A 128 -9.08 33.97 33.53
N LYS A 129 -9.25 34.82 34.55
CA LYS A 129 -10.15 34.55 35.69
C LYS A 129 -11.37 35.46 35.64
N TYR A 130 -12.55 34.88 35.85
CA TYR A 130 -13.79 35.63 36.08
C TYR A 130 -13.98 35.95 37.56
N ARG A 131 -14.42 37.18 37.85
CA ARG A 131 -15.10 37.55 39.10
C ARG A 131 -16.29 38.43 38.75
N ASP A 132 -17.45 38.12 39.30
CA ASP A 132 -18.69 38.92 39.13
C ASP A 132 -19.05 39.24 37.66
N GLY A 133 -18.92 38.24 36.78
CA GLY A 133 -19.27 38.38 35.35
C GLY A 133 -18.31 39.24 34.53
N ARG A 134 -17.16 39.65 35.08
CA ARG A 134 -16.12 40.41 34.36
C ARG A 134 -14.78 39.67 34.37
N ILE A 135 -14.02 39.85 33.29
CA ILE A 135 -12.65 39.36 33.18
C ILE A 135 -11.76 40.21 34.10
N ASN A 136 -11.17 39.58 35.12
CA ASN A 136 -10.39 40.25 36.14
C ASN A 136 -8.87 40.17 35.87
N GLU A 137 -8.40 39.08 35.25
CA GLU A 137 -6.97 38.83 35.05
C GLU A 137 -6.75 38.06 33.74
N ILE A 138 -5.79 38.49 32.91
CA ILE A 138 -5.37 37.78 31.68
C ILE A 138 -4.03 37.07 31.96
N LEU A 139 -4.03 35.73 31.88
CA LEU A 139 -2.91 34.85 32.26
C LEU A 139 -1.90 34.61 31.14
N VAL A 140 -2.08 35.19 29.94
CA VAL A 140 -1.14 35.04 28.81
C VAL A 140 0.26 35.57 29.16
N GLY A 141 0.33 36.68 29.89
CA GLY A 141 1.60 37.24 30.37
C GLY A 141 2.27 36.34 31.41
N VAL A 142 1.48 35.73 32.29
CA VAL A 142 1.98 34.75 33.29
C VAL A 142 2.59 33.55 32.58
N TRP A 143 1.92 33.02 31.56
CA TRP A 143 2.45 31.88 30.80
C TRP A 143 3.76 32.20 30.08
N LYS A 144 3.86 33.40 29.48
CA LYS A 144 5.11 33.83 28.84
C LYS A 144 6.26 33.93 29.85
N ASN A 145 6.01 34.52 31.02
CA ASN A 145 7.03 34.62 32.07
C ASN A 145 7.47 33.23 32.56
N HIS A 146 6.53 32.29 32.75
CA HIS A 146 6.86 30.92 33.14
C HIS A 146 7.61 30.15 32.03
N TYR A 147 7.32 30.40 30.75
CA TYR A 147 8.13 29.88 29.65
C TYR A 147 9.56 30.42 29.71
N ASP A 148 9.71 31.74 29.82
CA ASP A 148 11.01 32.42 29.85
C ASP A 148 11.84 32.02 31.11
N GLU A 149 11.18 31.70 32.21
CA GLU A 149 11.79 31.26 33.48
C GLU A 149 11.97 29.72 33.58
N ASN A 150 11.73 28.97 32.49
CA ASN A 150 11.77 27.50 32.46
C ASN A 150 10.87 26.81 33.51
N ARG A 151 9.77 27.47 33.90
CA ARG A 151 8.75 26.98 34.85
C ARG A 151 7.44 26.57 34.15
N LEU A 152 7.54 25.99 32.96
CA LEU A 152 6.39 25.46 32.21
C LEU A 152 5.66 24.35 32.98
N ASP A 153 6.41 23.63 33.81
CA ASP A 153 5.88 22.58 34.66
C ASP A 153 4.79 23.07 35.62
N ASP A 154 4.80 24.34 36.01
CA ASP A 154 3.82 24.86 36.95
C ASP A 154 2.44 25.10 36.30
N ILE A 155 2.36 25.08 34.96
CA ILE A 155 1.15 25.47 34.22
C ILE A 155 0.60 24.35 33.33
N VAL A 156 1.44 23.45 32.81
CA VAL A 156 0.94 22.33 31.99
C VAL A 156 0.17 21.34 32.88
N SER A 157 -1.02 20.94 32.46
CA SER A 157 -1.84 19.97 33.22
C SER A 157 -1.07 18.67 33.47
N SER A 158 -1.17 18.13 34.69
CA SER A 158 -0.51 16.87 35.08
C SER A 158 -0.86 15.70 34.15
N ASP A 159 -2.07 15.67 33.60
CA ASP A 159 -2.50 14.60 32.70
C ASP A 159 -1.86 14.72 31.32
N LEU A 160 -1.77 15.95 30.79
CA LEU A 160 -1.07 16.24 29.54
C LEU A 160 0.43 15.95 29.65
N LYS A 161 1.04 16.23 30.80
CA LYS A 161 2.45 15.87 31.07
C LYS A 161 2.70 14.37 31.04
N LYS A 162 1.79 13.56 31.58
CA LYS A 162 1.91 12.08 31.57
C LYS A 162 1.80 11.53 30.14
N GLN A 163 0.93 12.12 29.32
CA GLN A 163 0.62 11.64 27.98
C GLN A 163 1.59 12.14 26.89
N THR A 164 2.28 13.25 27.13
CA THR A 164 3.13 13.93 26.13
C THR A 164 4.62 13.69 26.39
N ASP A 165 5.39 13.47 25.33
CA ASP A 165 6.84 13.40 25.35
C ASP A 165 7.43 14.76 25.73
N SER A 166 8.43 14.77 26.61
CA SER A 166 9.03 16.01 27.11
C SER A 166 9.65 16.87 25.99
N ASN A 167 10.30 16.24 25.00
CA ASN A 167 10.89 16.98 23.87
C ASN A 167 9.83 17.51 22.90
N SER A 168 8.74 16.77 22.73
CA SER A 168 7.57 17.24 21.98
C SER A 168 6.96 18.46 22.69
N LEU A 169 6.70 18.35 23.99
CA LEU A 169 6.14 19.41 24.83
C LEU A 169 6.99 20.69 24.82
N MET A 170 8.31 20.55 24.86
CA MET A 170 9.25 21.67 24.74
C MET A 170 9.15 22.35 23.37
N THR A 171 9.07 21.56 22.30
CA THR A 171 8.92 22.08 20.92
C THR A 171 7.60 22.84 20.77
N PHE A 172 6.49 22.27 21.26
CA PHE A 172 5.17 22.91 21.30
C PHE A 172 5.18 24.23 22.08
N SER A 173 5.78 24.23 23.27
CA SER A 173 5.84 25.42 24.12
C SER A 173 6.67 26.54 23.47
N ALA A 174 7.76 26.19 22.78
CA ALA A 174 8.59 27.16 22.06
C ALA A 174 7.86 27.80 20.86
N ILE A 175 7.06 27.03 20.13
CA ILE A 175 6.20 27.56 19.06
C ILE A 175 5.16 28.53 19.64
N ALA A 176 4.44 28.11 20.68
CA ALA A 176 3.41 28.91 21.31
C ALA A 176 3.95 30.24 21.87
N SER A 177 5.14 30.24 22.48
CA SER A 177 5.79 31.47 22.97
C SER A 177 6.14 32.46 21.84
N ARG A 178 6.70 31.96 20.72
CA ARG A 178 7.01 32.82 19.56
C ARG A 178 5.77 33.36 18.86
N CYS A 179 4.67 32.60 18.84
CA CYS A 179 3.39 33.07 18.31
C CYS A 179 2.81 34.25 19.11
N LEU A 180 3.12 34.32 20.41
CA LEU A 180 2.70 35.39 21.31
C LEU A 180 3.62 36.63 21.28
N ASN A 181 4.58 36.70 20.34
CA ASN A 181 5.45 37.86 20.22
C ASN A 181 4.64 39.14 19.91
N ARG A 182 4.97 40.26 20.57
CA ARG A 182 4.33 41.56 20.34
C ARG A 182 4.68 42.11 18.96
N ASN A 183 5.89 41.85 18.47
CA ASN A 183 6.31 42.26 17.14
C ASN A 183 5.78 41.27 16.09
N ARG A 184 4.92 41.73 15.19
CA ARG A 184 4.33 40.89 14.13
C ARG A 184 5.39 40.28 13.20
N LYS A 185 6.50 40.97 12.97
CA LYS A 185 7.58 40.50 12.09
C LYS A 185 8.42 39.37 12.71
N GLU A 186 8.37 39.21 14.02
CA GLU A 186 9.09 38.17 14.76
C GLU A 186 8.21 36.94 15.06
N ARG A 187 6.94 36.98 14.67
CA ARG A 187 6.06 35.81 14.76
C ARG A 187 6.42 34.85 13.63
N PRO A 188 6.47 33.53 13.92
CA PRO A 188 6.74 32.55 12.88
C PRO A 188 5.59 32.52 11.88
N THR A 189 5.93 32.20 10.64
CA THR A 189 4.96 31.93 9.58
C THR A 189 4.26 30.59 9.82
N MET A 190 3.07 30.40 9.26
CA MET A 190 2.37 29.11 9.35
C MET A 190 3.19 27.95 8.79
N LEU A 191 4.00 28.19 7.76
CA LEU A 191 4.87 27.17 7.18
C LEU A 191 5.94 26.70 8.17
N GLU A 192 6.55 27.62 8.92
CA GLU A 192 7.53 27.31 9.96
C GLU A 192 6.87 26.59 11.14
N ILE A 193 5.68 27.04 11.55
CA ILE A 193 4.89 26.39 12.59
C ILE A 193 4.60 24.93 12.21
N VAL A 194 4.10 24.67 11.00
CA VAL A 194 3.78 23.30 10.54
C VAL A 194 5.01 22.40 10.56
N LYS A 195 6.14 22.86 10.01
CA LYS A 195 7.40 22.08 10.01
C LYS A 195 7.84 21.69 11.41
N GLU A 196 7.78 22.61 12.36
CA GLU A 196 8.20 22.34 13.74
C GLU A 196 7.19 21.45 14.48
N LEU A 197 5.90 21.58 14.20
CA LEU A 197 4.86 20.69 14.72
C LEU A 197 5.02 19.26 14.18
N GLU A 198 5.41 19.08 12.92
CA GLU A 198 5.74 17.77 12.35
C GLU A 198 6.90 17.10 13.09
N VAL A 199 7.94 17.87 13.44
CA VAL A 199 9.06 17.38 14.27
C VAL A 199 8.59 17.01 15.68
N ALA A 200 7.75 17.86 16.30
CA ALA A 200 7.18 17.57 17.62
C ALA A 200 6.32 16.30 17.60
N LEU A 201 5.53 16.10 16.54
CA LEU A 201 4.70 14.92 16.33
C LEU A 201 5.56 13.66 16.10
N ALA A 202 6.65 13.76 15.35
CA ALA A 202 7.58 12.64 15.17
C ALA A 202 8.18 12.18 16.51
N LYS A 203 8.60 13.12 17.36
CA LYS A 203 9.10 12.84 18.72
C LYS A 203 8.04 12.19 19.61
N GLN A 204 6.81 12.71 19.58
CA GLN A 204 5.68 12.14 20.31
C GLN A 204 5.40 10.68 19.88
N LYS A 205 5.35 10.44 18.57
CA LYS A 205 5.16 9.09 18.00
C LYS A 205 6.28 8.14 18.43
N LEU A 206 7.54 8.56 18.35
CA LEU A 206 8.69 7.78 18.81
C LEU A 206 8.60 7.38 20.29
N SER A 207 8.17 8.30 21.15
CA SER A 207 7.99 8.07 22.60
C SER A 207 6.85 7.10 22.89
N GLN A 208 5.70 7.29 22.23
CA GLN A 208 4.54 6.40 22.34
C GLN A 208 4.86 4.97 21.86
N THR A 209 5.52 4.84 20.70
CA THR A 209 5.99 3.53 20.22
C THR A 209 6.99 2.89 21.19
N SER A 210 7.83 3.67 21.86
CA SER A 210 8.76 3.11 22.85
C SER A 210 8.03 2.59 24.09
N ARG A 211 6.99 3.28 24.57
CA ARG A 211 6.16 2.83 25.70
C ARG A 211 5.37 1.56 25.34
N SER A 212 4.78 1.50 24.15
CA SER A 212 4.00 0.33 23.71
C SER A 212 4.88 -0.92 23.56
N LEU A 213 6.12 -0.78 23.10
CA LEU A 213 7.05 -1.91 22.97
C LEU A 213 7.48 -2.48 24.33
N VAL A 214 7.70 -1.63 25.34
CA VAL A 214 8.01 -2.08 26.70
C VAL A 214 6.81 -2.79 27.33
N GLU A 215 5.59 -2.32 27.07
CA GLU A 215 4.36 -2.96 27.53
C GLU A 215 4.18 -4.36 26.90
N LEU A 216 4.47 -4.50 25.60
CA LEU A 216 4.49 -5.81 24.92
C LEU A 216 5.50 -6.76 25.57
N GLY A 217 6.71 -6.30 25.89
CA GLY A 217 7.71 -7.13 26.57
C GLY A 217 7.26 -7.63 27.95
N ARG A 218 6.40 -6.88 28.65
CA ARG A 218 5.80 -7.29 29.93
C ARG A 218 4.65 -8.28 29.79
N LEU A 219 3.97 -8.29 28.63
CA LEU A 219 2.89 -9.24 28.34
C LEU A 219 3.41 -10.65 28.03
N ALA A 220 4.71 -10.80 27.78
CA ALA A 220 5.35 -12.08 27.55
C ALA A 220 5.29 -12.98 28.80
N LYS A 221 5.22 -14.29 28.59
CA LYS A 221 5.29 -15.30 29.64
C LYS A 221 6.43 -16.30 29.34
N PRO A 222 7.54 -16.28 30.10
CA PRO A 222 7.89 -15.29 31.12
C PRO A 222 8.15 -13.89 30.52
N PRO A 223 8.09 -12.80 31.31
CA PRO A 223 8.39 -11.45 30.83
C PRO A 223 9.78 -11.36 30.20
N LEU A 224 9.90 -10.60 29.11
CA LEU A 224 11.18 -10.45 28.41
C LEU A 224 12.18 -9.70 29.29
N VAL A 225 13.39 -10.26 29.41
CA VAL A 225 14.54 -9.62 30.04
C VAL A 225 15.45 -9.08 28.94
N TYR A 226 15.83 -7.82 29.05
CA TYR A 226 16.66 -7.12 28.08
C TYR A 226 17.46 -6.01 28.76
N GLU A 227 18.65 -5.74 28.25
CA GLU A 227 19.57 -4.72 28.76
C GLU A 227 19.56 -3.45 27.89
N SER A 228 19.07 -3.56 26.65
CA SER A 228 19.01 -2.44 25.69
C SER A 228 17.70 -2.42 24.88
N ARG A 229 17.45 -1.28 24.23
CA ARG A 229 16.27 -1.13 23.35
C ARG A 229 16.41 -1.98 22.09
N GLU A 230 17.61 -2.07 21.56
CA GLU A 230 17.95 -2.86 20.38
C GLU A 230 17.72 -4.35 20.63
N GLU A 231 18.10 -4.81 21.83
CA GLU A 231 17.82 -6.17 22.29
C GLU A 231 16.32 -6.42 22.46
N LEU A 232 15.57 -5.51 23.10
CA LEU A 232 14.11 -5.62 23.18
C LEU A 232 13.47 -5.69 21.80
N LEU A 233 13.88 -4.85 20.85
CA LEU A 233 13.36 -4.88 19.48
C LEU A 233 13.69 -6.20 18.78
N SER A 234 14.89 -6.75 18.99
CA SER A 234 15.30 -8.04 18.46
C SER A 234 14.41 -9.16 19.02
N LEU A 235 14.22 -9.21 20.34
CA LEU A 235 13.37 -10.19 21.01
C LEU A 235 11.91 -10.10 20.55
N LEU A 236 11.34 -8.88 20.51
CA LEU A 236 9.98 -8.67 20.02
C LEU A 236 9.84 -9.04 18.52
N SER A 237 10.88 -8.83 17.72
CA SER A 237 10.86 -9.18 16.29
C SER A 237 10.94 -10.69 16.05
N ASN A 238 11.67 -11.41 16.90
CA ASN A 238 11.67 -12.87 16.91
C ASN A 238 10.31 -13.41 17.39
N GLY A 239 9.65 -12.65 18.26
CA GLY A 239 8.36 -12.96 18.85
C GLY A 239 8.47 -13.65 20.20
N PHE A 240 7.36 -13.71 20.90
CA PHE A 240 7.26 -14.23 22.25
C PHE A 240 5.88 -14.81 22.53
N ARG A 241 5.82 -15.72 23.50
CA ARG A 241 4.59 -16.35 23.97
C ARG A 241 3.86 -15.43 24.94
N HIS A 242 2.60 -15.09 24.65
CA HIS A 242 1.74 -14.34 25.57
C HIS A 242 0.98 -15.29 26.52
N ASN A 243 0.50 -16.40 25.98
CA ASN A 243 -0.10 -17.53 26.67
C ASN A 243 0.11 -18.80 25.83
N ASP A 244 -0.37 -19.95 26.30
CA ASP A 244 -0.09 -21.25 25.67
C ASP A 244 -0.57 -21.34 24.22
N THR A 245 -1.53 -20.50 23.84
CA THR A 245 -2.22 -20.53 22.53
C THR A 245 -2.01 -19.27 21.69
N THR A 246 -1.27 -18.27 22.18
CA THR A 246 -1.14 -16.96 21.52
C THR A 246 0.32 -16.51 21.53
N TRP A 247 0.85 -16.27 20.33
CA TRP A 247 2.19 -15.78 20.07
C TRP A 247 2.12 -14.37 19.47
N LEU A 248 2.97 -13.47 19.96
CA LEU A 248 3.04 -12.09 19.50
C LEU A 248 4.43 -11.79 18.95
N SER A 249 4.51 -11.02 17.86
CA SER A 249 5.78 -10.52 17.34
C SER A 249 5.62 -9.14 16.73
N ILE A 250 6.72 -8.48 16.36
CA ILE A 250 6.68 -7.20 15.62
C ILE A 250 7.42 -7.27 14.30
N ASN A 251 6.98 -6.48 13.31
CA ASN A 251 7.75 -6.28 12.09
C ASN A 251 8.77 -5.14 12.22
N LYS A 252 9.50 -4.88 11.12
CA LYS A 252 10.48 -3.76 11.01
C LYS A 252 9.87 -2.39 11.31
N ASP A 253 8.58 -2.24 11.05
CA ASP A 253 7.81 -1.02 11.31
C ASP A 253 7.23 -0.98 12.73
N LYS A 254 7.62 -1.91 13.60
CA LYS A 254 7.22 -2.03 15.02
C LYS A 254 5.72 -2.28 15.20
N ARG A 255 5.07 -2.87 14.19
CA ARG A 255 3.65 -3.27 14.24
C ARG A 255 3.53 -4.70 14.70
N VAL A 256 2.50 -4.98 15.51
CA VAL A 256 2.27 -6.29 16.14
C VAL A 256 1.62 -7.27 15.17
N TYR A 257 2.11 -8.49 15.20
CA TYR A 257 1.59 -9.68 14.54
C TYR A 257 1.09 -10.60 15.63
N GLU A 258 -0.15 -11.05 15.49
CA GLU A 258 -0.79 -12.01 16.39
C GLU A 258 -0.85 -13.36 15.68
N THR A 259 -0.31 -14.40 16.30
CA THR A 259 -0.45 -15.78 15.83
C THR A 259 -1.18 -16.58 16.89
N ILE A 260 -2.25 -17.27 16.49
CA ILE A 260 -3.09 -18.08 17.36
C ILE A 260 -2.85 -19.56 17.02
N SER A 261 -2.61 -20.39 18.02
CA SER A 261 -2.43 -21.84 17.86
C SER A 261 -3.63 -22.47 17.16
N ILE A 262 -3.37 -23.40 16.25
CA ILE A 262 -4.42 -24.11 15.52
C ILE A 262 -5.39 -24.83 16.48
N ILE A 263 -4.88 -25.37 17.58
CA ILE A 263 -5.67 -26.09 18.59
C ILE A 263 -6.73 -25.19 19.21
N LYS A 264 -6.42 -23.91 19.44
CA LYS A 264 -7.40 -22.94 19.96
C LYS A 264 -8.46 -22.56 18.92
N CYS A 265 -8.17 -22.75 17.63
CA CYS A 265 -9.07 -22.40 16.56
C CYS A 265 -10.04 -23.53 16.20
N ILE A 266 -9.85 -24.76 16.68
CA ILE A 266 -10.77 -25.88 16.40
C ILE A 266 -11.61 -26.15 17.66
N THR A 267 -12.85 -26.59 17.49
CA THR A 267 -13.70 -26.96 18.63
C THR A 267 -13.29 -28.29 19.24
N ASP A 268 -13.45 -28.44 20.56
CA ASP A 268 -13.10 -29.66 21.29
C ASP A 268 -13.68 -30.93 20.65
N ASP A 269 -14.93 -30.90 20.18
CA ASP A 269 -15.59 -32.04 19.51
C ASP A 269 -14.93 -32.45 18.18
N GLU A 270 -14.33 -31.50 17.45
CA GLU A 270 -13.61 -31.77 16.19
C GLU A 270 -12.15 -32.19 16.46
N ILE A 271 -11.57 -31.80 17.60
CA ILE A 271 -10.18 -32.14 17.97
C ILE A 271 -10.04 -33.63 18.30
N GLU A 272 -11.06 -34.27 18.86
CA GLU A 272 -11.00 -35.70 19.21
C GLU A 272 -10.75 -36.61 17.99
N ASP A 273 -11.15 -36.15 16.80
CA ASP A 273 -10.96 -36.85 15.52
C ASP A 273 -9.65 -36.48 14.81
N LEU A 274 -8.84 -35.57 15.38
CA LEU A 274 -7.60 -35.05 14.79
C LEU A 274 -6.34 -35.56 15.52
N GLU A 275 -5.26 -35.78 14.77
CA GLU A 275 -3.98 -36.20 15.33
C GLU A 275 -3.22 -34.98 15.87
N VAL A 276 -3.09 -34.90 17.20
CA VAL A 276 -2.36 -33.82 17.88
C VAL A 276 -0.99 -34.32 18.32
N ILE A 277 0.06 -33.67 17.83
CA ILE A 277 1.46 -34.05 18.10
C ILE A 277 2.23 -32.90 18.75
N GLU A 278 3.34 -33.23 19.42
CA GLU A 278 4.33 -32.24 19.86
C GLU A 278 5.37 -31.98 18.76
N ASP A 279 5.57 -30.72 18.36
CA ASP A 279 6.61 -30.33 17.40
C ASP A 279 7.56 -29.30 18.01
N GLY A 280 8.83 -29.70 18.22
CA GLY A 280 9.85 -28.84 18.84
C GLY A 280 10.33 -27.65 17.98
N ASN A 281 9.89 -27.55 16.72
CA ASN A 281 10.16 -26.43 15.82
C ASN A 281 8.95 -25.48 15.67
N SER A 282 7.83 -25.79 16.32
CA SER A 282 6.64 -24.95 16.39
C SER A 282 6.78 -23.85 17.45
N ARG A 283 6.04 -22.75 17.27
CA ARG A 283 5.83 -21.72 18.31
C ARG A 283 4.97 -22.20 19.46
N PHE A 284 4.20 -23.27 19.23
CA PHE A 284 3.25 -23.84 20.18
C PHE A 284 3.64 -25.28 20.49
N ASP A 285 3.36 -25.72 21.72
CA ASP A 285 3.76 -27.06 22.18
C ASP A 285 3.07 -28.17 21.39
N TYR A 286 1.84 -27.91 20.92
CA TYR A 286 1.03 -28.85 20.17
C TYR A 286 0.61 -28.29 18.81
N VAL A 287 0.63 -29.15 17.81
CA VAL A 287 0.23 -28.90 16.43
C VAL A 287 -0.69 -30.03 15.96
N ILE A 288 -1.39 -29.83 14.85
CA ILE A 288 -2.24 -30.87 14.26
C ILE A 288 -1.54 -31.46 13.05
N GLU A 289 -1.43 -32.77 13.02
CA GLU A 289 -0.91 -33.55 11.90
C GLU A 289 -2.07 -34.15 11.11
N ASP A 290 -1.93 -34.19 9.78
CA ASP A 290 -2.86 -34.85 8.86
C ASP A 290 -4.33 -34.49 9.04
N ALA A 291 -4.58 -33.19 9.27
CA ALA A 291 -5.94 -32.67 9.35
C ALA A 291 -6.70 -32.88 8.02
N PRO A 292 -7.83 -33.61 8.03
CA PRO A 292 -8.72 -33.72 6.88
C PRO A 292 -9.54 -32.42 6.76
N ASP A 293 -10.83 -32.51 6.42
CA ASP A 293 -11.71 -31.36 6.44
C ASP A 293 -11.91 -30.87 7.89
N PHE A 294 -11.79 -29.56 8.11
CA PHE A 294 -11.96 -28.97 9.45
C PHE A 294 -12.58 -27.58 9.41
N LYS A 295 -13.11 -27.15 10.56
CA LYS A 295 -13.72 -25.84 10.72
C LYS A 295 -12.99 -25.02 11.78
N LEU A 296 -12.49 -23.87 11.37
CA LEU A 296 -11.81 -22.92 12.25
C LEU A 296 -12.79 -21.90 12.83
N LYS A 297 -12.81 -21.78 14.15
CA LYS A 297 -13.43 -20.68 14.90
C LYS A 297 -12.33 -19.82 15.52
N ILE A 298 -12.07 -18.66 14.93
CA ILE A 298 -10.94 -17.81 15.31
C ILE A 298 -11.45 -16.61 16.12
N SER A 299 -10.80 -16.33 17.25
CA SER A 299 -11.08 -15.17 18.10
C SER A 299 -9.81 -14.36 18.37
N THR A 300 -9.81 -13.07 18.01
CA THR A 300 -8.62 -12.20 18.10
C THR A 300 -8.76 -11.18 19.21
N GLN A 301 -7.66 -10.84 19.90
CA GLN A 301 -7.69 -9.89 21.02
C GLN A 301 -6.74 -8.69 20.86
N PHE A 302 -5.74 -8.79 19.98
CA PHE A 302 -4.67 -7.80 19.87
C PHE A 302 -4.73 -6.98 18.58
N LEU A 303 -5.81 -7.11 17.80
CA LEU A 303 -5.99 -6.35 16.57
C LEU A 303 -6.34 -4.89 16.85
N ILE A 304 -5.76 -4.01 16.04
CA ILE A 304 -5.93 -2.56 16.15
C ILE A 304 -7.12 -2.14 15.27
N PRO A 305 -8.12 -1.42 15.81
CA PRO A 305 -9.21 -0.89 15.00
C PRO A 305 -8.71 0.05 13.89
N SER A 306 -9.43 0.09 12.77
CA SER A 306 -9.12 0.83 11.53
C SER A 306 -7.85 0.37 10.79
N VAL A 307 -7.33 -0.81 11.11
CA VAL A 307 -6.21 -1.44 10.39
C VAL A 307 -6.69 -2.60 9.54
N THR A 308 -6.16 -2.71 8.33
CA THR A 308 -6.38 -3.86 7.45
C THR A 308 -5.40 -4.98 7.78
N TYR A 309 -5.92 -6.19 8.01
CA TYR A 309 -5.17 -7.40 8.32
C TYR A 309 -5.40 -8.50 7.28
N ASN A 310 -4.36 -9.29 7.02
CA ASN A 310 -4.43 -10.57 6.34
C ASN A 310 -4.53 -11.68 7.40
N ILE A 311 -5.49 -12.58 7.23
CA ILE A 311 -5.60 -13.86 7.94
C ILE A 311 -4.77 -14.86 7.16
N ASN A 312 -3.78 -15.50 7.79
CA ASN A 312 -2.94 -16.49 7.13
C ASN A 312 -2.90 -17.81 7.89
N LEU A 313 -3.01 -18.92 7.17
CA LEU A 313 -2.78 -20.27 7.70
C LEU A 313 -1.28 -20.57 7.71
N VAL A 314 -0.76 -21.06 8.83
CA VAL A 314 0.65 -21.45 9.01
C VAL A 314 0.77 -22.97 9.14
N TYR A 315 1.59 -23.58 8.29
CA TYR A 315 1.69 -25.03 8.18
C TYR A 315 3.04 -25.51 7.62
N LYS A 316 3.32 -26.80 7.66
CA LYS A 316 4.56 -27.42 7.14
C LYS A 316 4.26 -28.79 6.53
N PHE A 317 5.15 -29.28 5.67
CA PHE A 317 5.11 -30.64 5.14
C PHE A 317 6.30 -31.45 5.67
N GLU A 318 6.11 -32.74 5.97
CA GLU A 318 7.20 -33.61 6.47
C GLU A 318 8.31 -33.87 5.43
N GLN A 319 7.98 -33.95 4.13
CA GLN A 319 8.89 -34.49 3.10
C GLN A 319 9.26 -33.56 1.93
N SER A 320 8.95 -32.26 1.97
CA SER A 320 9.25 -31.37 0.83
C SER A 320 10.29 -30.29 1.13
N ASP A 321 11.41 -30.33 0.39
CA ASP A 321 12.36 -29.21 0.26
C ASP A 321 11.72 -27.98 -0.44
N HIS A 322 10.47 -28.09 -0.92
CA HIS A 322 9.80 -27.11 -1.76
C HIS A 322 8.31 -27.02 -1.40
N GLY A 323 7.93 -26.00 -0.63
CA GLY A 323 6.53 -25.57 -0.56
C GLY A 323 6.05 -25.01 -1.89
N THR A 324 4.76 -25.12 -2.20
CA THR A 324 3.98 -24.14 -3.01
C THR A 324 2.52 -24.54 -3.32
N CYS A 325 1.86 -25.48 -2.63
CA CYS A 325 0.40 -25.58 -2.69
C CYS A 325 -0.24 -25.42 -1.33
N VAL A 326 -1.43 -24.84 -1.34
CA VAL A 326 -2.35 -24.84 -0.21
C VAL A 326 -3.19 -26.10 -0.31
N PRO A 327 -3.10 -26.98 0.70
CA PRO A 327 -3.82 -28.25 0.66
C PRO A 327 -5.31 -28.10 0.90
N TYR A 328 -5.82 -26.86 1.07
CA TYR A 328 -7.22 -26.59 1.35
C TYR A 328 -7.87 -25.66 0.34
N LYS A 329 -9.10 -25.99 -0.05
CA LYS A 329 -10.08 -24.97 -0.41
C LYS A 329 -10.68 -24.43 0.87
N TYR A 330 -11.01 -23.15 0.92
CA TYR A 330 -11.66 -22.61 2.12
C TYR A 330 -12.81 -21.69 1.79
N LYS A 331 -13.68 -21.51 2.76
CA LYS A 331 -14.87 -20.68 2.65
C LYS A 331 -15.12 -19.98 3.97
N LEU A 332 -15.41 -18.68 3.93
CA LEU A 332 -15.94 -17.99 5.11
C LEU A 332 -17.44 -18.28 5.25
N ASP A 333 -17.96 -18.38 6.48
CA ASP A 333 -19.36 -18.73 6.76
C ASP A 333 -20.41 -17.88 5.99
N GLU A 334 -20.07 -16.65 5.59
CA GLU A 334 -20.96 -15.74 4.85
C GLU A 334 -20.88 -15.89 3.32
N GLU A 335 -19.91 -16.64 2.80
CA GLU A 335 -19.69 -16.81 1.36
C GLU A 335 -20.56 -17.97 0.81
N ALA A 336 -20.75 -18.02 -0.51
CA ALA A 336 -21.50 -19.11 -1.16
C ALA A 336 -20.57 -20.23 -1.66
N ASP A 337 -19.42 -19.85 -2.22
CA ASP A 337 -18.49 -20.72 -2.92
C ASP A 337 -17.18 -20.88 -2.15
N TYR A 338 -16.49 -22.02 -2.31
CA TYR A 338 -15.15 -22.20 -1.78
C TYR A 338 -14.12 -21.49 -2.65
N SER A 339 -13.20 -20.80 -1.99
CA SER A 339 -12.00 -20.21 -2.60
C SER A 339 -10.94 -21.29 -2.81
N GLY A 340 -10.53 -21.43 -4.07
CA GLY A 340 -9.51 -22.38 -4.56
C GLY A 340 -8.09 -21.81 -4.55
N PRO A 341 -7.06 -22.65 -4.79
CA PRO A 341 -5.87 -22.72 -3.93
C PRO A 341 -4.95 -21.51 -4.06
N PHE A 342 -4.23 -21.22 -2.96
CA PHE A 342 -3.24 -20.13 -2.82
C PHE A 342 -1.80 -20.68 -2.86
N ILE A 343 -0.79 -19.91 -3.29
CA ILE A 343 0.61 -20.34 -3.19
C ILE A 343 1.12 -19.94 -1.80
N ALA A 344 1.62 -20.91 -1.06
CA ALA A 344 2.27 -20.69 0.21
C ALA A 344 3.58 -19.90 0.08
N GLN A 345 3.82 -19.02 1.05
CA GLN A 345 5.09 -18.35 1.27
C GLN A 345 5.91 -19.12 2.30
N VAL A 346 7.20 -19.33 2.03
CA VAL A 346 8.12 -19.90 3.01
C VAL A 346 8.61 -18.80 3.96
N ARG A 347 8.40 -18.97 5.26
CA ARG A 347 8.97 -18.16 6.34
C ARG A 347 10.45 -18.50 6.53
N LYS A 348 11.16 -17.65 7.27
CA LYS A 348 12.59 -17.86 7.57
C LYS A 348 12.86 -19.11 8.42
N ASP A 349 11.88 -19.52 9.22
CA ASP A 349 11.91 -20.70 10.09
C ASP A 349 11.51 -21.99 9.35
N GLY A 350 11.21 -21.91 8.04
CA GLY A 350 10.86 -23.06 7.20
C GLY A 350 9.35 -23.36 7.14
N TRP A 351 8.53 -22.71 7.97
CA TRP A 351 7.08 -22.85 7.93
C TRP A 351 6.48 -22.16 6.69
N LEU A 352 5.40 -22.71 6.16
CA LEU A 352 4.62 -22.19 5.05
C LEU A 352 3.47 -21.31 5.56
N VAL A 353 3.19 -20.23 4.84
CA VAL A 353 2.13 -19.27 5.17
C VAL A 353 1.27 -18.98 3.95
N THR A 354 -0.03 -19.11 4.13
CA THR A 354 -1.01 -18.86 3.08
C THR A 354 -2.04 -17.84 3.53
N GLN A 355 -2.23 -16.81 2.72
CA GLN A 355 -3.28 -15.82 2.96
C GLN A 355 -4.66 -16.41 2.62
N LEU A 356 -5.54 -16.44 3.60
CA LEU A 356 -6.94 -16.89 3.49
C LEU A 356 -7.91 -15.72 3.31
N TYR A 357 -7.71 -14.60 4.01
CA TYR A 357 -8.69 -13.52 3.96
C TYR A 357 -8.04 -12.18 4.27
N GLN A 358 -8.63 -11.09 3.80
CA GLN A 358 -8.21 -9.74 4.17
C GLN A 358 -9.42 -8.93 4.64
N PHE A 359 -9.30 -8.30 5.79
CA PHE A 359 -10.37 -7.48 6.35
C PHE A 359 -9.83 -6.23 7.04
N THR A 360 -10.67 -5.21 7.16
CA THR A 360 -10.35 -4.04 7.98
C THR A 360 -11.01 -4.19 9.33
N CYS A 361 -10.18 -4.26 10.36
CA CYS A 361 -10.59 -4.39 11.75
C CYS A 361 -11.42 -3.16 12.16
N THR A 362 -12.67 -3.35 12.59
CA THR A 362 -13.54 -2.24 13.04
C THR A 362 -13.61 -2.13 14.56
N GLN A 363 -13.43 -3.26 15.25
CA GLN A 363 -13.53 -3.41 16.71
C GLN A 363 -12.34 -4.22 17.25
N ARG A 364 -12.11 -4.26 18.56
CA ARG A 364 -10.94 -4.98 19.12
C ARG A 364 -11.06 -6.50 19.02
N GLU A 365 -12.28 -7.01 19.10
CA GLU A 365 -12.56 -8.44 19.06
C GLU A 365 -13.30 -8.77 17.77
N HIS A 366 -12.87 -9.84 17.11
CA HIS A 366 -13.52 -10.37 15.93
C HIS A 366 -13.61 -11.89 16.05
N HIS A 367 -14.69 -12.43 15.52
CA HIS A 367 -14.89 -13.85 15.36
C HIS A 367 -14.95 -14.18 13.88
N PHE A 368 -14.12 -15.11 13.46
CA PHE A 368 -14.14 -15.66 12.11
C PHE A 368 -14.52 -17.11 12.18
N THR A 369 -15.23 -17.55 11.16
CA THR A 369 -15.48 -18.96 10.95
C THR A 369 -15.10 -19.31 9.52
N ILE A 370 -14.13 -20.21 9.39
CA ILE A 370 -13.54 -20.60 8.11
C ILE A 370 -13.64 -22.11 8.02
N GLU A 371 -14.30 -22.59 6.98
CA GLU A 371 -14.37 -24.00 6.64
C GLU A 371 -13.25 -24.34 5.65
N CYS A 372 -12.48 -25.38 5.92
CA CYS A 372 -11.36 -25.84 5.09
C CYS A 372 -11.63 -27.26 4.60
N LEU A 373 -11.54 -27.48 3.28
CA LEU A 373 -11.69 -28.78 2.63
C LEU A 373 -10.38 -29.23 2.00
N THR A 374 -9.93 -30.44 2.33
CA THR A 374 -8.66 -31.00 1.87
C THR A 374 -8.71 -31.36 0.39
N LEU A 375 -7.65 -30.99 -0.33
CA LEU A 375 -7.43 -31.40 -1.71
C LEU A 375 -6.81 -32.81 -1.72
N ALA A 376 -7.41 -33.73 -2.47
CA ALA A 376 -7.16 -35.18 -2.45
C ALA A 376 -5.72 -35.65 -2.79
N SER A 377 -4.76 -34.75 -3.03
CA SER A 377 -3.43 -35.06 -3.56
C SER A 377 -2.24 -34.66 -2.67
N VAL A 378 -2.47 -34.30 -1.40
CA VAL A 378 -1.40 -33.82 -0.51
C VAL A 378 -1.31 -34.69 0.74
N GLU A 379 -0.24 -35.50 0.84
CA GLU A 379 0.06 -36.31 2.03
C GLU A 379 0.98 -35.55 3.00
N CYS A 380 0.69 -35.67 4.30
CA CYS A 380 1.43 -35.20 5.47
C CYS A 380 1.64 -33.68 5.62
N GLN A 381 0.67 -33.03 6.29
CA GLN A 381 0.74 -31.63 6.70
C GLN A 381 0.66 -31.46 8.21
N ILE A 382 1.54 -30.61 8.75
CA ILE A 382 1.50 -30.14 10.13
C ILE A 382 0.93 -28.71 10.14
N LEU A 383 -0.13 -28.46 10.90
CA LEU A 383 -0.74 -27.15 11.11
C LEU A 383 -0.25 -26.50 12.41
N GLU A 384 0.32 -25.30 12.33
CA GLU A 384 0.78 -24.54 13.52
C GLU A 384 -0.32 -23.62 14.05
N GLY A 385 -0.98 -22.87 13.16
CA GLY A 385 -1.95 -21.86 13.58
C GLY A 385 -2.32 -20.81 12.54
N ILE A 386 -2.95 -19.75 13.02
CA ILE A 386 -3.45 -18.63 12.23
C ILE A 386 -2.69 -17.35 12.57
N GLU A 387 -2.06 -16.74 11.57
CA GLU A 387 -1.28 -15.51 11.69
C GLU A 387 -2.01 -14.30 11.09
N PHE A 388 -2.16 -13.24 11.89
CA PHE A 388 -2.72 -11.96 11.50
C PHE A 388 -1.61 -10.95 11.17
N CYS A 389 -1.51 -10.60 9.89
CA CYS A 389 -0.49 -9.67 9.38
C CYS A 389 -1.12 -8.34 8.97
N HIS A 390 -0.59 -7.21 9.45
CA HIS A 390 -1.00 -5.88 8.97
C HIS A 390 -0.66 -5.69 7.47
N VAL A 391 -1.60 -5.15 6.69
CA VAL A 391 -1.41 -4.80 5.25
C VAL A 391 -0.86 -3.38 5.10
N GLU A 392 0.26 -3.23 4.38
CA GLU A 392 0.83 -1.92 4.08
C GLU A 392 0.27 -1.35 2.77
N TYR A 393 -0.37 -0.18 2.83
CA TYR A 393 -0.62 0.63 1.65
C TYR A 393 0.67 1.40 1.32
N GLU A 394 1.33 1.08 0.21
CA GLU A 394 2.40 1.92 -0.32
C GLU A 394 1.80 3.26 -0.78
N THR A 395 2.00 4.33 -0.01
CA THR A 395 1.67 5.69 -0.46
C THR A 395 2.56 6.07 -1.65
N GLU A 396 2.01 6.80 -2.63
CA GLU A 396 2.75 7.24 -3.83
C GLU A 396 4.05 8.02 -3.52
N GLU A 397 4.16 8.60 -2.32
CA GLU A 397 5.37 9.26 -1.83
C GLU A 397 6.51 8.26 -1.54
N LYS A 398 6.23 7.07 -1.00
CA LYS A 398 7.24 6.00 -0.83
C LYS A 398 7.70 5.44 -2.18
N LYS A 399 6.81 5.38 -3.18
CA LYS A 399 7.18 5.01 -4.56
C LYS A 399 8.14 6.03 -5.19
N LYS A 400 7.97 7.34 -4.95
CA LYS A 400 8.89 8.37 -5.44
C LYS A 400 10.27 8.30 -4.80
N VAL A 401 10.36 8.04 -3.49
CA VAL A 401 11.64 7.87 -2.80
C VAL A 401 12.39 6.63 -3.30
N ASN A 402 11.67 5.54 -3.63
CA ASN A 402 12.27 4.31 -4.16
C ASN A 402 12.65 4.41 -5.65
N ILE A 403 12.02 5.32 -6.42
CA ILE A 403 12.40 5.61 -7.80
C ILE A 403 13.61 6.57 -7.85
N GLN A 404 13.70 7.53 -6.92
CA GLN A 404 14.86 8.44 -6.81
C GLN A 404 16.12 7.75 -6.26
N SER A 405 15.99 6.65 -5.50
CA SER A 405 17.13 5.82 -5.11
C SER A 405 17.65 4.90 -6.23
N MET A 406 16.91 4.73 -7.34
CA MET A 406 17.35 3.93 -8.49
C MET A 406 18.17 4.70 -9.52
N SER A 407 18.22 6.04 -9.48
CA SER A 407 19.02 6.84 -10.41
C SER A 407 20.49 7.01 -10.00
N ASN A 408 20.90 6.49 -8.84
CA ASN A 408 22.28 6.58 -8.33
C ASN A 408 22.92 5.19 -8.09
N VAL A 409 22.67 4.23 -8.99
CA VAL A 409 23.35 2.92 -8.93
C VAL A 409 24.76 3.06 -9.53
N SER A 410 25.78 2.83 -8.71
CA SER A 410 27.18 2.85 -9.15
C SER A 410 27.48 1.74 -10.18
N ASN A 411 28.48 1.95 -11.05
CA ASN A 411 28.86 1.02 -12.14
C ASN A 411 29.31 -0.38 -11.65
N THR A 412 29.59 -0.51 -10.34
CA THR A 412 30.00 -1.72 -9.62
C THR A 412 28.84 -2.67 -9.29
N ASP A 413 27.61 -2.17 -9.09
CA ASP A 413 26.43 -3.01 -8.81
C ASP A 413 25.89 -3.72 -10.05
N TRP A 414 26.20 -3.20 -11.24
CA TRP A 414 25.79 -3.82 -12.49
C TRP A 414 26.57 -5.11 -12.77
N GLU A 415 27.83 -5.26 -12.32
CA GLU A 415 28.62 -6.47 -12.57
C GLU A 415 28.04 -7.71 -11.92
N GLN A 416 27.39 -7.56 -10.76
CA GLN A 416 26.72 -8.68 -10.08
C GLN A 416 25.49 -9.20 -10.84
N LYS A 417 24.94 -8.43 -11.80
CA LYS A 417 23.75 -8.82 -12.58
C LYS A 417 24.09 -9.56 -13.88
N PHE A 418 25.35 -9.58 -14.30
CA PHE A 418 25.78 -10.28 -15.51
C PHE A 418 26.26 -11.69 -15.18
N PRO A 419 26.00 -12.68 -16.07
CA PRO A 419 26.69 -13.95 -16.00
C PRO A 419 28.21 -13.75 -16.07
N ILE A 420 28.99 -14.59 -15.39
CA ILE A 420 30.45 -14.42 -15.25
C ILE A 420 31.17 -14.39 -16.62
N ASP A 421 30.62 -15.08 -17.62
CA ASP A 421 31.18 -15.20 -18.98
C ASP A 421 30.46 -14.31 -20.02
N TYR A 422 29.72 -13.27 -19.60
CA TYR A 422 28.89 -12.46 -20.51
C TYR A 422 29.69 -11.86 -21.69
N ILE A 423 30.97 -11.55 -21.49
CA ILE A 423 31.87 -11.07 -22.53
C ILE A 423 32.08 -12.14 -23.60
N ASP A 424 32.28 -13.40 -23.20
CA ASP A 424 32.43 -14.51 -24.13
C ASP A 424 31.10 -14.88 -24.79
N LEU A 425 29.97 -14.65 -24.13
CA LEU A 425 28.64 -14.75 -24.75
C LEU A 425 28.48 -13.72 -25.88
N ILE A 426 28.89 -12.47 -25.67
CA ILE A 426 28.79 -11.39 -26.66
C ILE A 426 29.69 -11.64 -27.87
N LYS A 427 30.88 -12.21 -27.68
CA LYS A 427 31.80 -12.57 -28.78
C LYS A 427 31.22 -13.57 -29.78
N LEU A 428 30.18 -14.30 -29.40
CA LEU A 428 29.48 -15.22 -30.30
C LEU A 428 28.48 -14.50 -31.21
N SER A 429 28.24 -13.21 -31.00
CA SER A 429 27.33 -12.39 -31.80
C SER A 429 27.84 -12.18 -33.22
N LYS A 430 26.97 -12.38 -34.21
CA LYS A 430 27.24 -12.11 -35.63
C LYS A 430 27.39 -10.62 -35.93
N THR A 431 26.77 -9.76 -35.13
CA THR A 431 26.84 -8.30 -35.24
C THR A 431 27.57 -7.71 -34.04
N THR A 432 28.45 -6.74 -34.27
CA THR A 432 29.08 -5.98 -33.18
C THR A 432 27.99 -5.31 -32.34
N ILE A 433 27.78 -5.80 -31.13
CA ILE A 433 26.84 -5.20 -30.18
C ILE A 433 27.51 -3.91 -29.69
N GLN A 434 26.88 -2.77 -29.93
CA GLN A 434 27.36 -1.45 -29.48
C GLN A 434 26.55 -1.08 -28.23
N TRP A 435 27.24 -0.67 -27.17
CA TRP A 435 26.61 -0.18 -25.94
C TRP A 435 27.47 0.93 -25.33
N THR A 436 26.82 1.92 -24.72
CA THR A 436 27.50 3.03 -24.04
C THR A 436 27.45 2.89 -22.52
N THR A 437 26.44 2.16 -22.01
CA THR A 437 26.28 1.87 -20.59
C THR A 437 26.11 0.37 -20.33
N LYS A 438 26.43 -0.07 -19.10
CA LYS A 438 26.14 -1.46 -18.68
C LYS A 438 24.63 -1.73 -18.61
N GLU A 439 23.80 -0.73 -18.35
CA GLU A 439 22.34 -0.88 -18.40
C GLU A 439 21.84 -1.19 -19.82
N GLU A 440 22.37 -0.51 -20.84
CA GLU A 440 22.08 -0.81 -22.25
C GLU A 440 22.54 -2.22 -22.62
N LEU A 441 23.74 -2.61 -22.20
CA LEU A 441 24.26 -3.95 -22.43
C LEU A 441 23.36 -5.02 -21.80
N TYR A 442 22.94 -4.81 -20.55
CA TYR A 442 22.02 -5.71 -19.85
C TYR A 442 20.68 -5.82 -20.58
N SER A 443 20.16 -4.69 -21.08
CA SER A 443 18.94 -4.66 -21.91
C SER A 443 19.10 -5.47 -23.20
N VAL A 444 20.23 -5.35 -23.90
CA VAL A 444 20.50 -6.10 -25.13
C VAL A 444 20.63 -7.60 -24.85
N LEU A 445 21.35 -8.00 -23.80
CA LEU A 445 21.44 -9.41 -23.40
C LEU A 445 20.06 -9.98 -23.05
N ARG A 446 19.21 -9.21 -22.38
CA ARG A 446 17.82 -9.59 -22.06
C ARG A 446 16.90 -9.66 -23.29
N GLN A 447 17.17 -8.86 -24.32
CA GLN A 447 16.43 -8.87 -25.59
C GLN A 447 16.91 -10.00 -26.53
N GLY A 448 18.16 -10.44 -26.38
CA GLY A 448 18.80 -11.51 -27.14
C GLY A 448 19.36 -11.05 -28.50
N PHE A 449 20.44 -11.70 -28.96
CA PHE A 449 21.21 -11.31 -30.16
C PHE A 449 21.49 -12.49 -31.12
N LEU A 450 21.86 -12.22 -32.36
CA LEU A 450 22.09 -13.21 -33.42
C LEU A 450 23.49 -13.82 -33.35
N ILE A 451 23.63 -15.14 -33.55
CA ILE A 451 24.94 -15.83 -33.62
C ILE A 451 25.16 -16.48 -35.00
N ASP A 452 26.41 -16.85 -35.30
CA ASP A 452 26.90 -17.19 -36.65
C ASP A 452 26.13 -18.28 -37.42
N ASN A 453 25.40 -19.16 -36.74
CA ASN A 453 24.62 -20.24 -37.37
C ASN A 453 23.19 -19.84 -37.79
N GLY A 454 22.83 -18.55 -37.77
CA GLY A 454 21.47 -18.08 -38.06
C GLY A 454 20.47 -18.33 -36.92
N GLU A 455 20.91 -18.98 -35.84
CA GLU A 455 20.18 -19.06 -34.59
C GLU A 455 20.34 -17.74 -33.82
N LYS A 456 19.25 -17.21 -33.26
CA LYS A 456 19.34 -16.10 -32.31
C LYS A 456 19.70 -16.73 -30.96
N LYS A 457 20.83 -16.35 -30.33
CA LYS A 457 21.16 -16.74 -28.95
C LYS A 457 20.22 -15.95 -28.03
N ARG A 458 18.99 -16.45 -27.99
CA ARG A 458 17.92 -15.94 -27.16
C ARG A 458 18.07 -16.62 -25.82
N LEU A 459 18.13 -15.83 -24.75
CA LEU A 459 17.72 -16.33 -23.44
C LEU A 459 16.26 -16.78 -23.46
N MET A 460 15.49 -16.55 -24.52
CA MET A 460 14.11 -17.02 -24.69
C MET A 460 13.97 -18.08 -25.79
N ILE A 461 13.46 -19.25 -25.47
CA ILE A 461 13.27 -20.36 -26.41
C ILE A 461 11.85 -20.30 -26.99
N SER A 462 11.74 -20.48 -28.31
CA SER A 462 10.47 -20.43 -29.03
C SER A 462 9.53 -21.57 -28.63
N PRO A 463 8.20 -21.40 -28.75
CA PRO A 463 7.26 -22.43 -28.37
C PRO A 463 7.41 -23.69 -29.24
N ARG A 464 7.72 -23.52 -30.53
CA ARG A 464 8.04 -24.61 -31.47
C ARG A 464 9.17 -25.54 -31.02
N ALA A 465 10.09 -25.04 -30.19
CA ALA A 465 11.25 -25.79 -29.74
C ALA A 465 11.08 -26.40 -28.34
N VAL A 466 10.00 -26.06 -27.62
CA VAL A 466 9.78 -26.48 -26.22
C VAL A 466 8.45 -27.16 -25.96
N LEU A 467 7.49 -27.03 -26.87
CA LEU A 467 6.15 -27.57 -26.74
C LEU A 467 5.91 -28.68 -27.76
N ASP A 468 5.13 -29.68 -27.35
CA ASP A 468 4.79 -30.82 -28.19
C ASP A 468 3.75 -30.41 -29.25
N VAL A 469 4.02 -30.71 -30.52
CA VAL A 469 3.13 -30.32 -31.63
C VAL A 469 1.78 -31.05 -31.60
N ASP A 470 1.70 -32.17 -30.90
CA ASP A 470 0.46 -32.92 -30.73
C ASP A 470 -0.46 -32.30 -29.67
N GLU A 471 0.11 -31.55 -28.72
CA GLU A 471 -0.59 -30.84 -27.64
C GLU A 471 -0.96 -29.39 -28.00
N TRP A 472 -0.24 -28.78 -28.96
CA TRP A 472 -0.30 -27.33 -29.23
C TRP A 472 -0.55 -26.99 -30.70
N ILE A 473 -1.30 -25.92 -30.96
CA ILE A 473 -1.50 -25.34 -32.29
C ILE A 473 -0.56 -24.14 -32.47
N LEU A 474 0.30 -24.18 -33.48
CA LEU A 474 1.16 -23.05 -33.82
C LEU A 474 0.39 -22.01 -34.65
N LYS A 475 0.24 -20.79 -34.14
CA LYS A 475 -0.42 -19.67 -34.82
C LYS A 475 0.58 -18.57 -35.17
N SER A 476 0.33 -17.85 -36.25
CA SER A 476 1.12 -16.65 -36.58
C SER A 476 0.91 -15.59 -35.49
N SER A 477 2.00 -14.95 -35.06
CA SER A 477 1.92 -13.89 -34.05
C SER A 477 1.36 -12.57 -34.58
N LEU A 478 1.17 -12.44 -35.90
CA LEU A 478 0.60 -11.24 -36.54
C LEU A 478 -0.85 -10.97 -36.14
N PHE A 479 -1.56 -11.98 -35.63
CA PHE A 479 -2.95 -11.87 -35.17
C PHE A 479 -3.08 -11.35 -33.73
N LEU A 480 -1.98 -11.19 -32.99
CA LEU A 480 -2.01 -10.63 -31.63
C LEU A 480 -1.76 -9.13 -31.65
N GLU A 481 -2.58 -8.38 -30.91
CA GLU A 481 -2.37 -6.95 -30.67
C GLU A 481 -1.03 -6.64 -29.98
N SER A 482 -0.55 -7.58 -29.14
CA SER A 482 0.77 -7.50 -28.51
C SER A 482 1.86 -8.06 -29.43
N ARG A 483 2.86 -7.24 -29.77
CA ARG A 483 4.01 -7.69 -30.58
C ARG A 483 4.72 -8.86 -29.91
N SER A 484 4.67 -10.03 -30.55
CA SER A 484 5.42 -11.19 -30.09
C SER A 484 6.90 -11.09 -30.46
N ARG A 485 7.78 -11.66 -29.64
CA ARG A 485 9.22 -11.79 -29.96
C ARG A 485 9.49 -12.87 -31.02
N PHE A 486 8.52 -13.70 -31.35
CA PHE A 486 8.60 -14.74 -32.38
C PHE A 486 7.48 -14.56 -33.40
N ASP A 487 7.70 -15.01 -34.64
CA ASP A 487 6.70 -14.97 -35.72
C ASP A 487 5.54 -15.95 -35.50
N VAL A 488 5.70 -16.85 -34.52
CA VAL A 488 4.76 -17.91 -34.17
C VAL A 488 4.60 -17.98 -32.65
N VAL A 489 3.36 -18.19 -32.20
CA VAL A 489 2.98 -18.52 -30.82
C VAL A 489 2.31 -19.90 -30.80
N ALA A 490 2.22 -20.53 -29.64
CA ALA A 490 1.50 -21.78 -29.47
C ALA A 490 0.21 -21.56 -28.68
N GLU A 491 -0.87 -22.20 -29.08
CA GLU A 491 -2.17 -22.19 -28.39
C GLU A 491 -2.56 -23.61 -27.96
N SER A 492 -3.04 -23.75 -26.73
CA SER A 492 -3.36 -25.07 -26.16
C SER A 492 -4.62 -25.68 -26.79
N ARG A 493 -4.62 -27.00 -27.00
CA ARG A 493 -5.75 -27.74 -27.60
C ARG A 493 -6.88 -28.12 -26.61
N GLY A 494 -6.97 -27.47 -25.46
CA GLY A 494 -7.96 -27.82 -24.43
C GLY A 494 -7.72 -29.21 -23.83
N ARG A 495 -6.56 -29.42 -23.22
CA ARG A 495 -6.22 -30.67 -22.49
C ARG A 495 -6.15 -30.40 -20.99
N LYS A 496 -6.32 -31.45 -20.16
CA LYS A 496 -6.15 -31.39 -18.70
C LYS A 496 -4.69 -31.16 -18.27
N SER A 497 -3.74 -31.51 -19.14
CA SER A 497 -2.31 -31.33 -18.92
C SER A 497 -1.57 -31.03 -20.22
N PHE A 498 -0.39 -30.44 -20.08
CA PHE A 498 0.54 -30.23 -21.20
C PHE A 498 1.98 -30.43 -20.73
N THR A 499 2.87 -30.71 -21.68
CA THR A 499 4.28 -30.96 -21.41
C THR A 499 5.16 -29.89 -22.04
N VAL A 500 6.15 -29.46 -21.29
CA VAL A 500 7.25 -28.63 -21.77
C VAL A 500 8.51 -29.47 -21.79
N LYS A 501 9.05 -29.71 -22.98
CA LYS A 501 10.27 -30.50 -23.20
C LYS A 501 11.32 -29.65 -23.89
N CYS A 502 12.45 -29.41 -23.24
CA CYS A 502 13.55 -28.66 -23.82
C CYS A 502 14.90 -29.35 -23.59
N LYS A 503 15.75 -29.36 -24.62
CA LYS A 503 17.17 -29.76 -24.52
C LYS A 503 18.04 -28.51 -24.74
N ILE A 504 18.69 -28.04 -23.68
CA ILE A 504 19.55 -26.87 -23.70
C ILE A 504 21.00 -27.35 -23.67
N ARG A 505 21.76 -27.08 -24.73
CA ARG A 505 23.20 -27.38 -24.76
C ARG A 505 23.91 -26.46 -23.75
N SER A 506 24.81 -26.99 -22.90
CA SER A 506 25.51 -26.18 -21.87
C SER A 506 26.16 -24.92 -22.43
N ARG A 507 26.68 -24.93 -23.67
CA ARG A 507 27.27 -23.75 -24.33
C ARG A 507 26.34 -22.53 -24.51
N VAL A 508 25.04 -22.69 -24.27
CA VAL A 508 24.03 -21.62 -24.38
C VAL A 508 23.86 -20.86 -23.06
N LEU A 509 24.08 -21.51 -21.92
CA LEU A 509 23.96 -20.92 -20.58
C LEU A 509 25.32 -20.97 -19.87
N SER A 510 25.69 -19.87 -19.23
CA SER A 510 26.95 -19.76 -18.50
C SER A 510 27.10 -20.85 -17.43
N PRO A 511 28.17 -21.65 -17.45
CA PRO A 511 28.47 -22.56 -16.34
C PRO A 511 28.54 -21.81 -15.01
N GLN A 512 28.15 -22.46 -13.92
CA GLN A 512 28.19 -21.89 -12.54
C GLN A 512 27.27 -20.68 -12.29
N THR A 513 26.54 -20.18 -13.30
CA THR A 513 25.49 -19.18 -13.10
C THR A 513 24.15 -19.88 -12.96
N THR A 514 23.41 -19.57 -11.91
CA THR A 514 22.06 -20.12 -11.73
C THR A 514 21.06 -19.31 -12.54
N TYR A 515 20.21 -19.99 -13.30
CA TYR A 515 19.18 -19.39 -14.14
C TYR A 515 17.79 -19.72 -13.59
N SER A 516 16.91 -18.72 -13.63
CA SER A 516 15.46 -18.89 -13.47
C SER A 516 14.80 -19.00 -14.83
N CYS A 517 13.89 -19.96 -14.99
CA CYS A 517 13.13 -20.22 -16.21
C CYS A 517 11.71 -19.68 -16.04
N HIS A 518 11.24 -18.87 -16.99
CA HIS A 518 9.95 -18.21 -16.95
C HIS A 518 9.11 -18.61 -18.17
N LEU A 519 7.91 -19.10 -17.95
CA LEU A 519 6.91 -19.29 -18.99
C LEU A 519 6.29 -17.93 -19.33
N ILE A 520 6.29 -17.58 -20.62
CA ILE A 520 5.70 -16.33 -21.10
C ILE A 520 4.41 -16.65 -21.86
N TYR A 521 3.28 -16.14 -21.38
CA TYR A 521 1.97 -16.59 -21.85
C TYR A 521 0.89 -15.48 -21.80
N LYS A 522 -0.27 -15.78 -22.38
CA LYS A 522 -1.51 -15.01 -22.32
C LYS A 522 -2.68 -15.94 -22.00
N LEU A 523 -3.63 -15.41 -21.24
CA LEU A 523 -4.89 -16.09 -20.91
C LEU A 523 -5.96 -15.77 -21.97
N PRO A 524 -6.94 -16.66 -22.18
CA PRO A 524 -8.04 -16.46 -23.13
C PRO A 524 -9.02 -15.40 -22.65
N GLU A 525 -9.60 -14.57 -23.53
CA GLU A 525 -10.41 -13.39 -23.19
C GLU A 525 -11.56 -13.60 -22.17
N ASN A 526 -12.14 -14.81 -22.06
CA ASN A 526 -13.17 -15.19 -21.08
C ASN A 526 -12.61 -15.81 -19.78
N TYR A 527 -11.42 -15.38 -19.34
CA TYR A 527 -10.69 -15.93 -18.19
C TYR A 527 -11.23 -15.51 -16.82
N SER A 528 -12.37 -14.83 -16.75
CA SER A 528 -12.93 -14.23 -15.52
C SER A 528 -13.15 -15.23 -14.37
N LEU A 529 -13.10 -16.53 -14.65
CA LEU A 529 -13.29 -17.63 -13.71
C LEU A 529 -12.05 -18.55 -13.54
N LEU A 530 -10.96 -18.31 -14.28
CA LEU A 530 -9.78 -19.19 -14.27
C LEU A 530 -8.77 -18.80 -13.18
N GLN A 531 -8.98 -19.32 -11.96
CA GLN A 531 -7.90 -19.47 -10.97
C GLN A 531 -7.30 -20.87 -11.11
N CYS A 532 -6.49 -21.08 -12.16
CA CYS A 532 -5.91 -22.40 -12.41
C CYS A 532 -4.57 -22.52 -11.67
N VAL A 533 -4.58 -23.26 -10.56
CA VAL A 533 -3.36 -23.80 -9.96
C VAL A 533 -2.93 -25.01 -10.77
N VAL A 534 -1.69 -24.96 -11.23
CA VAL A 534 -1.10 -25.97 -12.09
C VAL A 534 0.03 -26.64 -11.34
N GLU A 535 -0.11 -27.94 -11.13
CA GLU A 535 0.93 -28.82 -10.61
C GLU A 535 1.99 -29.05 -11.70
N VAL A 536 3.25 -28.95 -11.31
CA VAL A 536 4.41 -29.08 -12.19
C VAL A 536 5.28 -30.24 -11.72
N ASN A 537 5.37 -31.26 -12.56
CA ASN A 537 6.08 -32.51 -12.31
C ASN A 537 7.30 -32.68 -13.23
N ARG A 538 8.40 -33.25 -12.72
CA ARG A 538 9.56 -33.61 -13.56
C ARG A 538 9.35 -34.98 -14.20
N TRP A 539 9.26 -35.02 -15.52
CA TRP A 539 9.05 -36.26 -16.26
C TRP A 539 10.36 -37.02 -16.47
N ASN A 540 10.79 -37.81 -15.47
CA ASN A 540 11.85 -38.83 -15.63
C ASN A 540 11.86 -39.89 -14.50
N LEU A 541 11.89 -41.18 -14.87
CA LEU A 541 11.80 -42.38 -13.99
C LEU A 541 12.89 -42.54 -12.91
N ARG A 542 13.92 -41.67 -12.86
CA ARG A 542 15.02 -41.75 -11.87
C ARG A 542 14.96 -40.70 -10.75
N ASP A 543 14.07 -39.71 -10.86
CA ASP A 543 13.95 -38.58 -9.92
C ASP A 543 12.69 -38.68 -9.04
N LEU A 544 12.21 -39.90 -8.76
CA LEU A 544 11.04 -40.18 -7.90
C LEU A 544 11.17 -39.64 -6.45
N LEU A 545 12.33 -39.10 -6.07
CA LEU A 545 12.60 -38.51 -4.76
C LEU A 545 12.31 -37.01 -4.66
N ARG A 546 11.85 -36.34 -5.74
CA ARG A 546 11.52 -34.90 -5.70
C ARG A 546 10.03 -34.66 -5.92
N SER A 547 9.39 -34.06 -4.92
CA SER A 547 7.97 -33.69 -4.94
C SER A 547 7.63 -32.69 -6.07
N PRO A 548 6.38 -32.70 -6.58
CA PRO A 548 5.87 -31.66 -7.47
C PRO A 548 5.95 -30.28 -6.83
N TRP A 549 5.93 -29.23 -7.66
CA TRP A 549 5.68 -27.85 -7.22
C TRP A 549 4.53 -27.24 -8.01
N TYR A 550 3.99 -26.11 -7.55
CA TYR A 550 2.77 -25.56 -8.13
C TYR A 550 2.97 -24.12 -8.60
N ILE A 551 2.21 -23.72 -9.63
CA ILE A 551 2.25 -22.37 -10.22
C ILE A 551 0.83 -21.84 -10.49
N TYR A 552 0.71 -20.53 -10.68
CA TYR A 552 -0.52 -19.92 -11.23
C TYR A 552 -0.42 -19.65 -12.72
N LEU A 553 -1.49 -20.04 -13.40
CA LEU A 553 -1.87 -19.47 -14.69
C LEU A 553 -3.14 -18.62 -14.51
N ALA A 554 -2.97 -17.45 -13.88
CA ALA A 554 -4.04 -16.53 -13.54
C ALA A 554 -3.60 -15.07 -13.80
N PRO A 555 -4.53 -14.11 -13.84
CA PRO A 555 -4.17 -12.69 -13.87
C PRO A 555 -3.28 -12.32 -12.67
N PRO A 556 -2.43 -11.27 -12.78
CA PRO A 556 -1.52 -10.88 -11.70
C PRO A 556 -2.26 -10.45 -10.41
N HIS A 557 -3.54 -10.13 -10.53
CA HIS A 557 -4.42 -9.82 -9.42
C HIS A 557 -5.01 -11.13 -8.92
N THR A 558 -4.43 -11.71 -7.88
CA THR A 558 -5.13 -12.71 -7.08
C THR A 558 -6.31 -11.97 -6.43
N PRO A 559 -7.57 -12.39 -6.64
CA PRO A 559 -8.68 -11.75 -5.97
C PRO A 559 -8.59 -12.15 -4.50
N ILE A 560 -8.08 -11.25 -3.69
CA ILE A 560 -8.26 -11.34 -2.25
C ILE A 560 -9.74 -11.03 -2.04
N ILE A 561 -10.52 -12.04 -1.64
CA ILE A 561 -11.95 -11.85 -1.36
C ILE A 561 -12.07 -11.00 -0.09
N GLY A 562 -12.93 -9.98 -0.16
CA GLY A 562 -13.16 -8.98 0.89
C GLY A 562 -13.55 -7.63 0.30
N SER A 563 -14.80 -7.22 0.52
CA SER A 563 -15.52 -6.06 -0.02
C SER A 563 -14.69 -4.80 -0.33
N ASN A 564 -14.88 -4.22 -1.53
CA ASN A 564 -14.65 -2.81 -1.90
C ASN A 564 -13.78 -1.99 -0.92
N VAL A 565 -12.46 -2.09 -1.06
CA VAL A 565 -11.55 -1.06 -0.56
C VAL A 565 -10.73 -0.56 -1.74
N ASP A 566 -10.96 0.70 -2.10
CA ASP A 566 -10.18 1.43 -3.10
C ASP A 566 -8.70 1.46 -2.67
N GLY A 567 -7.92 0.52 -3.20
CA GLY A 567 -6.53 0.35 -2.84
C GLY A 567 -6.08 -1.10 -3.05
N ILE A 568 -5.85 -1.46 -4.31
CA ILE A 568 -5.39 -2.80 -4.72
C ILE A 568 -4.17 -3.20 -3.87
N PRO A 569 -4.25 -4.26 -3.05
CA PRO A 569 -3.10 -4.77 -2.31
C PRO A 569 -2.06 -5.29 -3.29
N SER A 570 -0.92 -4.63 -3.38
CA SER A 570 0.26 -5.19 -4.04
C SER A 570 0.92 -6.12 -3.04
N CYS A 571 0.84 -7.44 -3.22
CA CYS A 571 1.70 -8.35 -2.49
C CYS A 571 3.17 -8.02 -2.86
N THR A 572 3.88 -7.33 -1.98
CA THR A 572 5.27 -6.86 -2.21
C THR A 572 6.31 -7.97 -2.06
N ARG A 573 5.91 -9.18 -1.67
CA ARG A 573 6.82 -10.33 -1.51
C ARG A 573 6.97 -11.08 -2.83
N LYS A 574 8.21 -11.33 -3.26
CA LYS A 574 8.54 -12.05 -4.50
C LYS A 574 8.19 -13.54 -4.34
N ILE A 575 6.94 -13.91 -4.61
CA ILE A 575 6.46 -15.31 -4.61
C ILE A 575 7.01 -16.05 -5.84
N GLU A 576 7.50 -17.27 -5.67
CA GLU A 576 7.86 -18.16 -6.79
C GLU A 576 6.58 -18.74 -7.42
N GLY A 577 6.48 -18.77 -8.75
CA GLY A 577 5.26 -19.24 -9.43
C GLY A 577 4.11 -18.23 -9.55
N HIS A 578 4.27 -17.00 -9.03
CA HIS A 578 3.25 -15.93 -9.16
C HIS A 578 3.34 -15.21 -10.53
N PRO A 579 2.20 -14.96 -11.19
CA PRO A 579 2.19 -14.41 -12.53
C PRO A 579 2.33 -12.89 -12.49
N LYS A 580 3.18 -12.35 -13.35
CA LYS A 580 3.42 -10.90 -13.45
C LYS A 580 3.03 -10.38 -14.82
N MET A 581 2.32 -9.25 -14.83
CA MET A 581 2.06 -8.52 -16.08
C MET A 581 3.34 -7.82 -16.52
N ARG A 582 3.68 -7.99 -17.80
CA ARG A 582 4.82 -7.31 -18.42
C ARG A 582 4.35 -6.05 -19.12
N LYS A 583 5.28 -5.11 -19.33
CA LYS A 583 5.02 -3.87 -20.09
C LYS A 583 4.63 -4.13 -21.55
N ASP A 584 4.99 -5.29 -22.10
CA ASP A 584 4.64 -5.71 -23.47
C ASP A 584 3.27 -6.41 -23.56
N GLY A 585 2.50 -6.43 -22.48
CA GLY A 585 1.15 -7.03 -22.43
C GLY A 585 1.13 -8.55 -22.33
N TRP A 586 2.29 -9.20 -22.20
CA TRP A 586 2.39 -10.62 -21.89
C TRP A 586 2.44 -10.86 -20.39
N MET A 587 2.05 -12.06 -19.94
CA MET A 587 2.27 -12.52 -18.57
C MET A 587 3.54 -13.37 -18.48
N GLU A 588 4.17 -13.37 -17.32
CA GLU A 588 5.29 -14.24 -17.01
C GLU A 588 5.10 -14.96 -15.67
N CYS A 589 5.46 -16.24 -15.62
CA CYS A 589 5.50 -17.04 -14.40
C CYS A 589 6.83 -17.80 -14.34
N ARG A 590 7.52 -17.78 -13.19
CA ARG A 590 8.72 -18.62 -13.00
C ARG A 590 8.28 -20.07 -12.83
N ILE A 591 8.79 -20.94 -13.70
CA ILE A 591 8.43 -22.37 -13.72
C ILE A 591 9.56 -23.29 -13.26
N TRP A 592 10.82 -22.86 -13.27
CA TRP A 592 11.94 -23.73 -12.91
C TRP A 592 13.20 -22.93 -12.55
N LYS A 593 14.16 -23.56 -11.85
CA LYS A 593 15.50 -23.02 -11.56
C LYS A 593 16.54 -24.06 -11.95
N VAL A 594 17.58 -23.63 -12.66
CA VAL A 594 18.61 -24.52 -13.19
C VAL A 594 20.01 -23.94 -13.00
N SER A 595 20.94 -24.78 -12.55
CA SER A 595 22.36 -24.45 -12.43
C SER A 595 23.15 -25.35 -13.40
N PRO A 596 23.48 -24.89 -14.63
CA PRO A 596 24.27 -25.65 -15.59
C PRO A 596 25.62 -26.10 -15.02
N SER A 597 25.92 -27.39 -15.19
CA SER A 597 27.26 -27.95 -14.98
C SER A 597 28.18 -27.63 -16.17
N ILE A 598 29.49 -27.71 -15.94
CA ILE A 598 30.55 -27.31 -16.88
C ILE A 598 30.50 -28.10 -18.21
N MET A 599 30.00 -29.34 -18.20
CA MET A 599 29.83 -30.20 -19.39
C MET A 599 28.50 -30.94 -19.30
N GLY A 600 27.53 -30.64 -20.18
CA GLY A 600 26.26 -31.36 -20.23
C GLY A 600 25.18 -30.76 -21.14
N THR A 601 24.16 -31.53 -21.48
CA THR A 601 22.90 -30.99 -22.02
C THR A 601 21.88 -30.97 -20.90
N ILE A 602 21.36 -29.80 -20.54
CA ILE A 602 20.25 -29.68 -19.60
C ILE A 602 18.99 -30.19 -20.31
N ARG A 603 18.30 -31.15 -19.70
CA ARG A 603 16.99 -31.62 -20.15
C ARG A 603 15.94 -31.11 -19.18
N MET A 604 15.07 -30.25 -19.68
CA MET A 604 13.88 -29.79 -18.97
C MET A 604 12.70 -30.59 -19.50
N ASN A 605 12.16 -31.51 -18.70
CA ASN A 605 10.94 -32.22 -19.02
C ASN A 605 9.95 -31.97 -17.89
N LEU A 606 9.04 -31.03 -18.11
CA LEU A 606 8.07 -30.60 -17.13
C LEU A 606 6.67 -30.96 -17.61
N LEU A 607 5.90 -31.64 -16.78
CA LEU A 607 4.48 -31.88 -16.98
C LEU A 607 3.70 -30.88 -16.15
N PHE A 608 2.72 -30.25 -16.77
CA PHE A 608 1.81 -29.31 -16.15
C PHE A 608 0.43 -29.96 -16.11
N SER A 609 -0.07 -30.28 -14.92
CA SER A 609 -1.40 -30.84 -14.67
C SER A 609 -2.26 -29.81 -13.93
N LYS A 610 -3.53 -29.63 -14.32
CA LYS A 610 -4.48 -28.89 -13.45
C LYS A 610 -4.59 -29.65 -12.12
N ALA A 611 -4.43 -28.96 -10.99
CA ALA A 611 -4.69 -29.54 -9.68
C ALA A 611 -6.18 -29.93 -9.60
N GLU A 612 -6.47 -31.17 -9.21
CA GLU A 612 -7.79 -31.80 -9.35
C GLU A 612 -8.91 -30.93 -8.75
N GLU A 613 -9.95 -30.66 -9.55
CA GLU A 613 -11.24 -30.16 -9.09
C GLU A 613 -12.31 -31.16 -9.51
N GLU A 614 -13.38 -31.28 -8.71
CA GLU A 614 -14.49 -32.23 -8.89
C GLU A 614 -15.16 -32.19 -10.28
N ASN A 615 -14.96 -31.13 -11.05
CA ASN A 615 -15.43 -31.02 -12.43
C ASN A 615 -14.46 -31.68 -13.42
N GLU A 616 -14.70 -32.95 -13.73
CA GLU A 616 -13.95 -33.74 -14.72
C GLU A 616 -13.89 -33.14 -16.14
N ASN A 617 -14.66 -32.08 -16.45
CA ASN A 617 -14.78 -31.48 -17.78
C ASN A 617 -13.96 -30.21 -18.02
N GLU A 618 -13.28 -29.68 -17.01
CA GLU A 618 -12.50 -28.45 -17.19
C GLU A 618 -11.10 -28.73 -17.77
N THR A 619 -10.77 -28.05 -18.85
CA THR A 619 -9.51 -28.21 -19.60
C THR A 619 -8.75 -26.89 -19.69
N ILE A 620 -7.43 -26.94 -19.84
CA ILE A 620 -6.60 -25.76 -20.11
C ILE A 620 -6.78 -25.40 -21.59
N VAL A 621 -7.84 -24.64 -21.89
CA VAL A 621 -8.19 -24.20 -23.24
C VAL A 621 -7.61 -22.81 -23.52
N ASP A 622 -7.19 -22.59 -24.77
CA ASP A 622 -6.84 -21.27 -25.30
C ASP A 622 -5.71 -20.52 -24.57
N LEU A 623 -4.86 -21.25 -23.83
CA LEU A 623 -3.63 -20.69 -23.26
C LEU A 623 -2.68 -20.39 -24.42
N ILE A 624 -2.24 -19.14 -24.56
CA ILE A 624 -1.30 -18.74 -25.61
C ILE A 624 0.10 -18.62 -25.01
N VAL A 625 1.04 -19.44 -25.47
CA VAL A 625 2.44 -19.43 -25.01
C VAL A 625 3.33 -18.80 -26.07
N GLN A 626 4.07 -17.78 -25.64
CA GLN A 626 5.09 -17.12 -26.45
C GLN A 626 6.42 -17.87 -26.44
N GLY A 627 6.74 -18.57 -25.35
CA GLY A 627 8.01 -19.28 -25.18
C GLY A 627 8.50 -19.27 -23.73
N ILE A 628 9.76 -19.65 -23.54
CA ILE A 628 10.37 -19.80 -22.20
C ILE A 628 11.61 -18.92 -22.10
N GLU A 629 11.63 -18.00 -21.15
CA GLU A 629 12.72 -17.04 -20.90
C GLU A 629 13.61 -17.49 -19.73
N PHE A 630 14.91 -17.54 -19.95
CA PHE A 630 15.95 -17.84 -18.97
C PHE A 630 16.56 -16.53 -18.47
N ARG A 631 16.65 -16.36 -17.16
CA ARG A 631 17.21 -15.14 -16.54
C ARG A 631 18.26 -15.53 -15.50
N PRO A 632 19.49 -15.00 -15.59
CA PRO A 632 20.48 -15.21 -14.53
C PRO A 632 19.94 -14.67 -13.20
N MET A 633 20.20 -15.39 -12.10
CA MET A 633 19.73 -15.08 -10.75
C MET A 633 20.79 -14.42 -9.89
#